data_AF-A0A930T9E3-F1
#
_entry.id   AF-A0A930T9E3-F1
#
_cell.length_a   1.000
_cell.length_b   1.000
_cell.length_c   1.000
_cell.angle_alpha   90.00
_cell.angle_beta   90.00
_cell.angle_gamma   90.00
#
_symmetry.space_group_name_H-M   'P 1'
#
loop_
_entity.id
_entity.type
_entity.pdbx_description
1 polymer ?
#
loop_
_entity_poly.entity_id
_entity_poly.type
_entity_poly.pdbx_seq_one_letter_code
_entity_poly.pdbx_strand_id
1 'polypeptide(L)'
;MVNSTLVATLYVNPVTGNDANAGSRLSPFKSVTRALQVVKQATVIRLTSGTYNDKGGEKFPLVIPKGVIIIGNEASKGQGIILTGSGEYNSPSFGIQNITLLLLDDASLSGVTVTNPNNKGSGVWIESSRPSITNCTFTKCGREGVFVSGTAKPAITDNIFVQNHVGGLVIARNSKGEIRRNAFQKNGLGLAISDFSAPLVADNKFTENQMGIALSREARPVLRNNLIEKSQGGLLVNGNAIPDLGSSQDQAGNVFRNNSEFDIQNSTSITLISAGNQINPAQVKGLVEFVATISDNPDKTGESSFPDIVGHWATPFIEALVAKGIIAGLSNGNFAPDAPINRAQYAALIAKAFQIQAKNQIPNFTDIKQDFWAAPAIAAAAGMGFLSGFPDGTFRPGQNITRVQALVSMVNGLKLDAGNPDLLLTYDDRAQIPSYATHAVAAATQNLLVINYPQPAEIQPLRDISRAEVAALVYQGLVAQGNLKPIASPYIVFPVTDVVSFADLNGHWAEDFIRPLVSMNLVNGFADGTYQPDKPMTRAQYAALVVAAFNPVAKRSAPEFVDVKKDFWAYTAIKLAASGGFVSGFSDGSFRPNQNVQRLQVIVSLVSGIALSSATHDNLGAYSDRNAIPSSARPAVATATANNIVVNYPSIKQIQPNREATRGEVAAMVYQALVVLKRVPKINSPYIVS
;
A
#
# COMPACT_ATOMS: atom_id res chain seq x y z
N MET A 1 27.25 3.44 -19.14
CA MET A 1 27.40 3.03 -17.73
C MET A 1 26.57 3.99 -16.90
N VAL A 2 25.59 3.50 -16.13
CA VAL A 2 24.82 4.33 -15.19
C VAL A 2 25.45 4.17 -13.82
N ASN A 3 25.83 5.28 -13.17
CA ASN A 3 26.44 5.24 -11.84
C ASN A 3 25.35 5.03 -10.77
N SER A 4 24.95 3.79 -10.56
CA SER A 4 24.01 3.39 -9.50
C SER A 4 24.72 3.42 -8.15
N THR A 5 24.89 4.61 -7.58
CA THR A 5 25.44 4.80 -6.23
C THR A 5 24.57 4.05 -5.22
N LEU A 6 25.09 2.98 -4.61
CA LEU A 6 24.34 2.25 -3.58
C LEU A 6 24.05 3.20 -2.41
N VAL A 7 22.75 3.44 -2.17
CA VAL A 7 22.30 4.12 -0.95
C VAL A 7 22.60 3.21 0.23
N ALA A 8 23.42 3.68 1.16
CA ALA A 8 23.81 2.90 2.32
C ALA A 8 22.55 2.54 3.14
N THR A 9 22.45 1.30 3.63
CA THR A 9 21.32 0.89 4.49
C THR A 9 21.85 0.49 5.86
N LEU A 10 21.40 1.22 6.89
CA LEU A 10 21.63 0.92 8.29
C LEU A 10 20.35 0.31 8.90
N TYR A 11 20.51 -0.65 9.78
CA TYR A 11 19.42 -1.34 10.46
C TYR A 11 19.43 -1.00 11.96
N VAL A 12 18.26 -0.73 12.52
CA VAL A 12 18.10 -0.38 13.94
C VAL A 12 16.99 -1.21 14.57
N ASN A 13 17.30 -1.87 15.69
CA ASN A 13 16.35 -2.64 16.48
C ASN A 13 16.51 -2.30 17.97
N PRO A 14 15.50 -1.70 18.63
CA PRO A 14 15.65 -1.20 20.00
C PRO A 14 15.61 -2.35 21.01
N VAL A 15 15.05 -3.50 20.64
CA VAL A 15 14.98 -4.71 21.48
C VAL A 15 16.32 -5.44 21.46
N THR A 16 16.77 -5.88 20.27
CA THR A 16 17.92 -6.80 20.11
C THR A 16 19.21 -6.15 19.59
N GLY A 17 19.17 -4.88 19.17
CA GLY A 17 20.34 -4.14 18.69
C GLY A 17 21.27 -3.68 19.81
N ASN A 18 22.49 -3.32 19.40
CA ASN A 18 23.55 -2.78 20.26
C ASN A 18 24.31 -1.68 19.49
N ASP A 19 24.58 -0.55 20.13
CA ASP A 19 25.20 0.62 19.50
C ASP A 19 26.72 0.49 19.26
N ALA A 20 27.32 -0.59 19.77
CA ALA A 20 28.66 -1.05 19.40
C ALA A 20 28.70 -1.87 18.09
N ASN A 21 27.55 -2.25 17.52
CA ASN A 21 27.49 -3.05 16.29
C ASN A 21 27.86 -2.23 15.04
N ALA A 22 27.96 -2.90 13.88
CA ALA A 22 28.23 -2.28 12.58
C ALA A 22 26.97 -1.67 11.89
N GLY A 23 25.77 -1.86 12.45
CA GLY A 23 24.52 -1.36 11.84
C GLY A 23 23.99 -2.19 10.67
N SER A 24 24.49 -3.42 10.48
CA SER A 24 24.05 -4.32 9.40
C SER A 24 22.77 -5.09 9.75
N ARG A 25 22.13 -5.75 8.77
CA ARG A 25 20.91 -6.56 8.99
C ARG A 25 21.09 -7.68 10.03
N LEU A 26 22.31 -8.21 10.18
CA LEU A 26 22.66 -9.26 11.16
C LEU A 26 23.24 -8.69 12.46
N SER A 27 23.56 -7.40 12.51
CA SER A 27 24.13 -6.72 13.68
C SER A 27 23.64 -5.27 13.70
N PRO A 28 22.34 -5.04 13.99
CA PRO A 28 21.73 -3.72 13.93
C PRO A 28 22.17 -2.84 15.11
N PHE A 29 22.11 -1.53 14.93
CA PHE A 29 22.20 -0.58 16.04
C PHE A 29 20.99 -0.73 16.98
N LYS A 30 21.12 -0.23 18.21
CA LYS A 30 20.02 -0.16 19.17
C LYS A 30 19.20 1.12 18.98
N SER A 31 19.88 2.25 18.81
CA SER A 31 19.28 3.57 18.71
C SER A 31 19.39 4.18 17.30
N VAL A 32 18.36 4.95 16.93
CA VAL A 32 18.37 5.83 15.75
C VAL A 32 19.44 6.91 15.93
N THR A 33 19.61 7.40 17.16
CA THR A 33 20.68 8.29 17.58
C THR A 33 22.07 7.77 17.18
N ARG A 34 22.35 6.48 17.37
CA ARG A 34 23.62 5.88 16.93
C ARG A 34 23.71 5.74 15.41
N ALA A 35 22.63 5.36 14.75
CA ALA A 35 22.60 5.26 13.29
C ALA A 35 22.88 6.63 12.63
N LEU A 36 22.27 7.70 13.14
CA LEU A 36 22.48 9.08 12.66
C LEU A 36 23.93 9.56 12.84
N GLN A 37 24.61 9.18 13.93
CA GLN A 37 26.03 9.52 14.16
C GLN A 37 27.00 8.94 13.11
N VAL A 38 26.63 7.87 12.42
CA VAL A 38 27.50 7.20 11.43
C VAL A 38 27.10 7.49 9.97
N VAL A 39 26.04 8.29 9.74
CA VAL A 39 25.68 8.77 8.41
C VAL A 39 26.78 9.68 7.86
N LYS A 40 27.24 9.38 6.64
CA LYS A 40 28.23 10.20 5.89
C LYS A 40 27.76 10.63 4.49
N GLN A 41 26.63 10.09 4.04
CA GLN A 41 26.06 10.25 2.70
C GLN A 41 24.55 9.94 2.76
N ALA A 42 23.84 10.06 1.64
CA ALA A 42 22.44 9.60 1.55
C ALA A 42 22.31 8.14 2.01
N THR A 43 21.40 7.90 2.97
CA THR A 43 21.35 6.66 3.78
C THR A 43 19.91 6.32 4.14
N VAL A 44 19.52 5.05 3.97
CA VAL A 44 18.29 4.48 4.52
C VAL A 44 18.58 3.96 5.93
N ILE A 45 17.82 4.41 6.92
CA ILE A 45 17.84 3.89 8.29
C ILE A 45 16.54 3.10 8.49
N ARG A 46 16.64 1.77 8.40
CA ARG A 46 15.50 0.86 8.51
C ARG A 46 15.25 0.45 9.95
N LEU A 47 14.07 0.79 10.45
CA LEU A 47 13.58 0.50 11.79
C LEU A 47 12.80 -0.83 11.80
N THR A 48 12.87 -1.53 12.93
CA THR A 48 12.06 -2.73 13.20
C THR A 48 11.09 -2.48 14.37
N SER A 49 10.13 -3.37 14.59
CA SER A 49 9.17 -3.24 15.69
C SER A 49 9.82 -3.09 17.07
N GLY A 50 9.28 -2.19 17.88
CA GLY A 50 9.75 -1.82 19.20
C GLY A 50 9.53 -0.33 19.51
N THR A 51 9.96 0.08 20.70
CA THR A 51 9.85 1.47 21.17
C THR A 51 11.25 2.09 21.28
N TYR A 52 11.45 3.20 20.59
CA TYR A 52 12.66 4.00 20.53
C TYR A 52 12.48 5.22 21.44
N ASN A 53 13.22 5.27 22.55
CA ASN A 53 13.12 6.30 23.57
C ASN A 53 14.44 6.45 24.35
N ASP A 54 14.51 7.40 25.29
CA ASP A 54 15.73 7.70 26.05
C ASP A 54 16.28 6.48 26.82
N LYS A 55 15.39 5.59 27.31
CA LYS A 55 15.77 4.34 27.99
C LYS A 55 16.36 3.29 27.03
N GLY A 56 16.04 3.41 25.74
CA GLY A 56 16.64 2.62 24.64
C GLY A 56 17.98 3.16 24.15
N GLY A 57 18.40 4.35 24.60
CA GLY A 57 19.62 5.03 24.17
C GLY A 57 19.40 6.20 23.20
N GLU A 58 18.14 6.59 22.92
CA GLU A 58 17.89 7.77 22.09
C GLU A 58 18.28 9.08 22.79
N LYS A 59 18.56 10.11 22.00
CA LYS A 59 18.75 11.49 22.44
C LYS A 59 17.92 12.42 21.57
N PHE A 60 16.81 12.89 22.09
CA PHE A 60 15.93 13.82 21.38
C PHE A 60 16.47 15.27 21.44
N PRO A 61 16.18 16.11 20.43
CA PRO A 61 15.40 15.80 19.23
C PRO A 61 16.20 14.99 18.21
N LEU A 62 15.56 14.01 17.56
CA LEU A 62 16.19 13.25 16.48
C LEU A 62 16.22 14.12 15.21
N VAL A 63 17.38 14.71 14.94
CA VAL A 63 17.61 15.51 13.72
C VAL A 63 17.91 14.57 12.56
N ILE A 64 17.01 14.52 11.57
CA ILE A 64 17.16 13.69 10.37
C ILE A 64 17.77 14.56 9.26
N PRO A 65 19.03 14.30 8.83
CA PRO A 65 19.73 15.17 7.90
C PRO A 65 19.36 14.92 6.43
N LYS A 66 19.86 15.81 5.56
CA LYS A 66 19.57 15.80 4.12
C LYS A 66 19.91 14.47 3.46
N GLY A 67 18.97 13.90 2.71
CA GLY A 67 19.12 12.62 2.02
C GLY A 67 19.06 11.38 2.93
N VAL A 68 18.63 11.51 4.19
CA VAL A 68 18.35 10.37 5.07
C VAL A 68 16.88 9.99 5.04
N ILE A 69 16.63 8.69 4.87
CA ILE A 69 15.29 8.09 4.86
C ILE A 69 15.15 7.24 6.12
N ILE A 70 14.32 7.66 7.07
CA ILE A 70 13.86 6.82 8.18
C ILE A 70 12.68 5.99 7.65
N ILE A 71 12.81 4.67 7.63
CA ILE A 71 11.75 3.76 7.14
C ILE A 71 11.43 2.65 8.13
N GLY A 72 10.16 2.48 8.46
CA GLY A 72 9.65 1.36 9.28
C GLY A 72 8.79 0.40 8.47
N ASN A 73 7.50 0.34 8.80
CA ASN A 73 6.47 -0.47 8.13
C ASN A 73 5.38 0.46 7.58
N GLU A 74 5.39 0.67 6.27
CA GLU A 74 4.49 1.59 5.58
C GLU A 74 3.06 1.05 5.48
N ALA A 75 2.90 -0.25 5.21
CA ALA A 75 1.61 -0.91 5.12
C ALA A 75 0.82 -0.85 6.44
N SER A 76 1.49 -0.97 7.59
CA SER A 76 0.87 -0.80 8.92
C SER A 76 0.80 0.66 9.40
N LYS A 77 1.21 1.62 8.56
CA LYS A 77 1.43 3.04 8.89
C LYS A 77 2.22 3.26 10.19
N GLY A 78 3.21 2.39 10.42
CA GLY A 78 4.09 2.42 11.58
C GLY A 78 3.57 1.80 12.87
N GLN A 79 2.46 1.06 12.85
CA GLN A 79 2.01 0.31 14.03
C GLN A 79 3.12 -0.61 14.55
N GLY A 80 3.42 -0.49 15.85
CA GLY A 80 4.46 -1.25 16.53
C GLY A 80 5.89 -0.74 16.33
N ILE A 81 6.11 0.38 15.63
CA ILE A 81 7.42 1.05 15.48
C ILE A 81 7.27 2.47 16.06
N ILE A 82 7.61 2.66 17.34
CA ILE A 82 7.22 3.85 18.10
C ILE A 82 8.44 4.69 18.46
N LEU A 83 8.58 5.87 17.83
CA LEU A 83 9.53 6.92 18.20
C LEU A 83 8.88 7.82 19.25
N THR A 84 9.37 7.81 20.49
CA THR A 84 8.73 8.55 21.59
C THR A 84 9.71 9.20 22.56
N GLY A 85 9.54 10.52 22.74
CA GLY A 85 10.35 11.35 23.64
C GLY A 85 10.30 12.83 23.23
N SER A 86 11.12 13.67 23.83
CA SER A 86 11.15 15.11 23.58
C SER A 86 12.53 15.68 23.88
N GLY A 87 13.01 16.60 23.05
CA GLY A 87 14.18 17.42 23.33
C GLY A 87 13.97 18.87 22.90
N GLU A 88 14.88 19.74 23.34
CA GLU A 88 14.80 21.17 23.04
C GLU A 88 15.33 21.48 21.63
N TYR A 89 14.64 22.36 20.92
CA TYR A 89 15.05 22.89 19.62
C TYR A 89 14.78 24.40 19.56
N ASN A 90 15.79 25.20 19.26
CA ASN A 90 15.64 26.64 19.05
C ASN A 90 15.28 26.92 17.58
N SER A 91 13.98 27.02 17.29
CA SER A 91 13.46 27.39 15.98
C SER A 91 13.82 28.84 15.63
N PRO A 92 14.40 29.12 14.44
CA PRO A 92 14.65 30.49 13.99
C PRO A 92 13.36 31.30 13.73
N SER A 93 12.19 30.65 13.72
CA SER A 93 10.90 31.29 13.43
C SER A 93 9.90 31.25 14.60
N PHE A 94 10.14 30.44 15.64
CA PHE A 94 9.30 30.30 16.83
C PHE A 94 10.07 30.21 18.18
N GLY A 95 11.39 30.40 18.19
CA GLY A 95 12.22 30.31 19.40
C GLY A 95 12.29 28.89 19.97
N ILE A 96 12.46 28.77 21.29
CA ILE A 96 12.61 27.47 21.96
C ILE A 96 11.30 26.65 21.89
N GLN A 97 11.41 25.44 21.34
CA GLN A 97 10.35 24.44 21.17
C GLN A 97 10.78 23.10 21.78
N ASN A 98 9.80 22.24 22.10
CA ASN A 98 10.03 20.86 22.53
C ASN A 98 9.54 19.91 21.42
N ILE A 99 10.42 19.08 20.86
CA ILE A 99 10.10 18.28 19.66
C ILE A 99 10.67 16.86 19.77
N THR A 100 10.06 15.87 19.10
CA THR A 100 10.62 14.50 19.01
C THR A 100 11.58 14.39 17.82
N LEU A 101 11.20 14.88 16.63
CA LEU A 101 12.06 14.87 15.43
C LEU A 101 12.16 16.25 14.77
N LEU A 102 13.30 16.51 14.12
CA LEU A 102 13.50 17.64 13.21
C LEU A 102 13.85 17.10 11.82
N LEU A 103 13.07 17.45 10.79
CA LEU A 103 13.36 17.02 9.41
C LEU A 103 14.01 18.14 8.60
N LEU A 104 15.25 17.89 8.16
CA LEU A 104 15.97 18.80 7.27
C LEU A 104 15.57 18.59 5.79
N ASP A 105 16.17 19.36 4.90
CA ASP A 105 15.82 19.41 3.48
C ASP A 105 16.14 18.09 2.76
N ASP A 106 15.24 17.59 1.90
CA ASP A 106 15.28 16.23 1.32
C ASP A 106 15.47 15.08 2.34
N ALA A 107 14.99 15.23 3.58
CA ALA A 107 14.84 14.10 4.52
C ALA A 107 13.49 13.39 4.31
N SER A 108 13.42 12.09 4.63
CA SER A 108 12.17 11.32 4.52
C SER A 108 11.87 10.56 5.81
N LEU A 109 10.59 10.51 6.17
CA LEU A 109 10.05 9.76 7.29
C LEU A 109 8.87 8.91 6.78
N SER A 110 9.01 7.59 6.79
CA SER A 110 7.91 6.69 6.39
C SER A 110 7.73 5.47 7.30
N GLY A 111 6.47 5.05 7.48
CA GLY A 111 6.14 3.80 8.17
C GLY A 111 6.46 3.77 9.67
N VAL A 112 6.31 4.90 10.38
CA VAL A 112 6.60 4.99 11.83
C VAL A 112 5.45 5.63 12.63
N THR A 113 5.32 5.23 13.90
CA THR A 113 4.52 5.96 14.89
C THR A 113 5.39 6.98 15.61
N VAL A 114 4.92 8.21 15.79
CA VAL A 114 5.60 9.28 16.53
C VAL A 114 4.70 9.82 17.64
N THR A 115 5.28 9.98 18.85
CA THR A 115 4.60 10.49 20.05
C THR A 115 5.51 11.42 20.85
N ASN A 116 5.06 12.64 21.14
CA ASN A 116 5.72 13.51 22.11
C ASN A 116 4.96 13.57 23.45
N PRO A 117 5.43 12.89 24.52
CA PRO A 117 4.73 12.86 25.82
C PRO A 117 4.86 14.16 26.64
N ASN A 118 5.59 15.18 26.17
CA ASN A 118 5.66 16.48 26.84
C ASN A 118 4.39 17.30 26.54
N ASN A 119 3.75 17.87 27.57
CA ASN A 119 2.55 18.72 27.43
C ASN A 119 2.74 19.98 26.55
N LYS A 120 3.98 20.38 26.24
CA LYS A 120 4.30 21.45 25.26
C LYS A 120 5.07 20.92 24.04
N GLY A 121 5.01 19.61 23.81
CA GLY A 121 5.81 18.89 22.84
C GLY A 121 5.12 18.60 21.50
N SER A 122 5.78 18.97 20.41
CA SER A 122 5.41 18.59 19.04
C SER A 122 6.03 17.24 18.66
N GLY A 123 5.38 16.44 17.82
CA GLY A 123 5.98 15.21 17.28
C GLY A 123 7.15 15.52 16.35
N VAL A 124 6.86 16.11 15.19
CA VAL A 124 7.87 16.49 14.18
C VAL A 124 7.86 18.01 13.95
N TRP A 125 9.05 18.59 13.80
CA TRP A 125 9.24 19.96 13.33
C TRP A 125 9.85 19.98 11.93
N ILE A 126 9.37 20.92 11.09
CA ILE A 126 9.85 21.18 9.73
C ILE A 126 10.12 22.67 9.61
N GLU A 127 11.37 23.06 9.31
CA GLU A 127 11.81 24.46 9.31
C GLU A 127 12.49 24.81 7.98
N SER A 128 11.80 25.58 7.13
CA SER A 128 12.33 26.03 5.81
C SER A 128 12.88 24.92 4.89
N SER A 129 12.45 23.67 5.10
CA SER A 129 12.91 22.47 4.41
C SER A 129 11.83 21.82 3.53
N ARG A 130 12.21 20.88 2.67
CA ARG A 130 11.32 20.14 1.75
C ARG A 130 11.24 18.62 1.98
N PRO A 131 11.07 18.12 3.23
CA PRO A 131 11.04 16.69 3.50
C PRO A 131 9.74 16.01 3.03
N SER A 132 9.76 14.68 2.97
CA SER A 132 8.56 13.86 2.78
C SER A 132 8.16 13.14 4.08
N ILE A 133 6.88 13.20 4.43
CA ILE A 133 6.27 12.41 5.50
C ILE A 133 5.15 11.58 4.89
N THR A 134 5.33 10.27 4.84
CA THR A 134 4.39 9.33 4.19
C THR A 134 4.07 8.17 5.12
N ASN A 135 2.87 7.60 5.06
CA ASN A 135 2.50 6.37 5.78
C ASN A 135 2.91 6.34 7.28
N CYS A 136 2.82 7.45 8.00
CA CYS A 136 3.15 7.54 9.43
C CYS A 136 1.91 7.69 10.30
N THR A 137 2.05 7.42 11.60
CA THR A 137 1.02 7.67 12.62
C THR A 137 1.52 8.66 13.68
N PHE A 138 0.95 9.85 13.72
CA PHE A 138 1.26 10.89 14.71
C PHE A 138 0.20 10.85 15.82
N THR A 139 0.59 10.47 17.04
CA THR A 139 -0.38 10.24 18.11
C THR A 139 0.10 10.67 19.48
N LYS A 140 -0.82 11.19 20.30
CA LYS A 140 -0.63 11.54 21.72
C LYS A 140 0.51 12.53 21.95
N CYS A 141 0.77 13.40 20.97
CA CYS A 141 1.63 14.56 21.17
C CYS A 141 0.92 15.59 22.07
N GLY A 142 1.61 16.11 23.08
CA GLY A 142 1.07 17.10 24.00
C GLY A 142 0.79 18.47 23.36
N ARG A 143 1.33 18.74 22.18
CA ARG A 143 0.80 19.75 21.24
C ARG A 143 0.30 19.10 19.95
N GLU A 144 1.10 19.11 18.89
CA GLU A 144 0.71 18.66 17.56
C GLU A 144 1.60 17.55 17.00
N GLY A 145 1.04 16.74 16.11
CA GLY A 145 1.75 15.64 15.47
C GLY A 145 2.91 16.12 14.59
N VAL A 146 2.66 17.14 13.78
CA VAL A 146 3.64 17.80 12.92
C VAL A 146 3.43 19.32 12.95
N PHE A 147 4.52 20.09 13.04
CA PHE A 147 4.53 21.56 12.91
C PHE A 147 5.44 21.99 11.76
N VAL A 148 4.95 22.90 10.90
CA VAL A 148 5.63 23.34 9.66
C VAL A 148 5.82 24.86 9.65
N SER A 149 7.06 25.31 9.44
CA SER A 149 7.44 26.72 9.61
C SER A 149 8.47 27.25 8.63
N GLY A 150 8.70 28.55 8.71
CA GLY A 150 9.65 29.32 7.91
C GLY A 150 9.16 29.48 6.48
N THR A 151 9.86 28.86 5.53
CA THR A 151 9.52 28.81 4.09
C THR A 151 9.30 27.37 3.59
N ALA A 152 9.05 26.43 4.50
CA ALA A 152 9.03 24.99 4.23
C ALA A 152 8.01 24.60 3.15
N LYS A 153 8.30 23.51 2.44
CA LYS A 153 7.43 22.95 1.38
C LYS A 153 7.43 21.41 1.42
N PRO A 154 6.99 20.80 2.53
CA PRO A 154 6.97 19.34 2.66
C PRO A 154 5.87 18.71 1.80
N ALA A 155 6.04 17.42 1.53
CA ALA A 155 4.96 16.54 1.08
C ALA A 155 4.52 15.68 2.28
N ILE A 156 3.26 15.82 2.71
CA ILE A 156 2.69 15.11 3.85
C ILE A 156 1.51 14.28 3.32
N THR A 157 1.74 12.99 3.08
CA THR A 157 0.75 12.13 2.41
C THR A 157 0.41 10.84 3.15
N ASP A 158 -0.85 10.41 3.07
CA ASP A 158 -1.27 9.07 3.51
C ASP A 158 -1.03 8.78 5.02
N ASN A 159 -0.90 9.81 5.86
CA ASN A 159 -0.62 9.67 7.29
C ASN A 159 -1.89 9.63 8.15
N ILE A 160 -1.77 9.12 9.38
CA ILE A 160 -2.79 9.21 10.43
C ILE A 160 -2.33 10.21 11.50
N PHE A 161 -3.20 11.16 11.85
CA PHE A 161 -3.01 12.12 12.93
C PHE A 161 -4.11 11.93 13.97
N VAL A 162 -3.80 11.28 15.10
CA VAL A 162 -4.82 10.78 16.03
C VAL A 162 -4.55 11.05 17.50
N GLN A 163 -5.51 11.65 18.21
CA GLN A 163 -5.42 11.96 19.65
C GLN A 163 -4.25 12.89 20.03
N ASN A 164 -3.94 13.91 19.21
CA ASN A 164 -2.98 14.95 19.56
C ASN A 164 -3.70 16.15 20.20
N HIS A 165 -3.13 16.72 21.27
CA HIS A 165 -3.86 17.59 22.18
C HIS A 165 -4.23 18.96 21.59
N VAL A 166 -3.27 19.64 20.96
CA VAL A 166 -3.52 20.93 20.28
C VAL A 166 -3.98 20.68 18.84
N GLY A 167 -3.33 19.77 18.10
CA GLY A 167 -3.84 19.41 16.78
C GLY A 167 -3.08 18.32 16.03
N GLY A 168 -3.60 17.90 14.87
CA GLY A 168 -2.91 16.94 14.01
C GLY A 168 -1.68 17.56 13.35
N LEU A 169 -1.92 18.57 12.50
CA LEU A 169 -0.91 19.30 11.74
C LEU A 169 -1.09 20.81 11.90
N VAL A 170 0.01 21.55 12.08
CA VAL A 170 0.03 23.02 12.13
C VAL A 170 1.00 23.56 11.10
N ILE A 171 0.59 24.58 10.34
CA ILE A 171 1.37 25.22 9.27
C ILE A 171 1.35 26.74 9.47
N ALA A 172 2.53 27.36 9.47
CA ALA A 172 2.69 28.78 9.77
C ALA A 172 3.78 29.46 8.91
N ARG A 173 4.05 30.74 9.20
CA ARG A 173 4.98 31.63 8.47
C ARG A 173 4.66 31.70 6.97
N ASN A 174 5.64 31.48 6.10
CA ASN A 174 5.49 31.52 4.64
C ASN A 174 5.46 30.11 4.03
N SER A 175 5.13 29.10 4.84
CA SER A 175 5.17 27.69 4.43
C SER A 175 4.12 27.38 3.37
N LYS A 176 4.46 26.45 2.48
CA LYS A 176 3.57 25.86 1.47
C LYS A 176 3.75 24.34 1.53
N GLY A 177 3.44 23.62 0.46
CA GLY A 177 3.56 22.16 0.38
C GLY A 177 2.21 21.50 0.13
N GLU A 178 2.21 20.17 0.21
CA GLU A 178 1.04 19.34 -0.11
C GLU A 178 0.66 18.46 1.08
N ILE A 179 -0.62 18.51 1.46
CA ILE A 179 -1.22 17.69 2.50
C ILE A 179 -2.27 16.84 1.78
N ARG A 180 -1.99 15.55 1.53
CA ARG A 180 -2.89 14.69 0.73
C ARG A 180 -3.23 13.34 1.34
N ARG A 181 -4.50 12.92 1.25
CA ARG A 181 -4.99 11.59 1.68
C ARG A 181 -4.68 11.25 3.17
N ASN A 182 -4.47 12.25 4.02
CA ASN A 182 -4.25 12.04 5.45
C ASN A 182 -5.57 11.91 6.21
N ALA A 183 -5.55 11.18 7.33
CA ALA A 183 -6.68 11.02 8.24
C ALA A 183 -6.41 11.74 9.57
N PHE A 184 -7.21 12.77 9.88
CA PHE A 184 -7.14 13.57 11.10
C PHE A 184 -8.31 13.20 12.02
N GLN A 185 -8.04 12.50 13.13
CA GLN A 185 -9.08 12.02 14.06
C GLN A 185 -8.85 12.38 15.54
N LYS A 186 -9.89 12.86 16.23
CA LYS A 186 -9.86 13.07 17.71
C LYS A 186 -8.73 13.98 18.19
N ASN A 187 -8.34 14.96 17.37
CA ASN A 187 -7.43 16.04 17.78
C ASN A 187 -8.25 17.26 18.24
N GLY A 188 -7.59 18.22 18.89
CA GLY A 188 -8.18 19.56 19.10
C GLY A 188 -8.49 20.20 17.74
N LEU A 189 -7.45 20.64 17.04
CA LEU A 189 -7.54 21.07 15.63
C LEU A 189 -7.10 19.91 14.72
N GLY A 190 -7.84 19.55 13.67
CA GLY A 190 -7.37 18.59 12.68
C GLY A 190 -6.16 19.14 11.93
N LEU A 191 -6.37 20.28 11.25
CA LEU A 191 -5.34 21.08 10.59
C LEU A 191 -5.49 22.56 10.98
N ALA A 192 -4.39 23.20 11.39
CA ALA A 192 -4.33 24.64 11.62
C ALA A 192 -3.37 25.33 10.63
N ILE A 193 -3.79 26.46 10.06
CA ILE A 193 -3.03 27.21 9.05
C ILE A 193 -2.99 28.70 9.45
N SER A 194 -1.80 29.30 9.42
CA SER A 194 -1.55 30.64 9.98
C SER A 194 -0.49 31.45 9.23
N ASP A 195 -0.27 32.69 9.68
CA ASP A 195 0.54 33.72 9.03
C ASP A 195 0.21 33.83 7.52
N PHE A 196 1.19 33.74 6.62
CA PHE A 196 1.04 33.85 5.17
C PHE A 196 1.05 32.47 4.46
N SER A 197 0.83 31.39 5.21
CA SER A 197 0.99 30.04 4.67
C SER A 197 -0.10 29.69 3.64
N ALA A 198 0.33 29.03 2.56
CA ALA A 198 -0.49 28.75 1.39
C ALA A 198 -0.19 27.34 0.84
N PRO A 199 -0.59 26.28 1.57
CA PRO A 199 -0.46 24.89 1.12
C PRO A 199 -1.65 24.44 0.26
N LEU A 200 -1.45 23.35 -0.50
CA LEU A 200 -2.54 22.55 -1.07
C LEU A 200 -2.99 21.52 -0.04
N VAL A 201 -4.28 21.51 0.30
CA VAL A 201 -4.92 20.54 1.19
C VAL A 201 -5.94 19.77 0.34
N ALA A 202 -5.59 18.55 -0.09
CA ALA A 202 -6.39 17.79 -1.04
C ALA A 202 -6.70 16.36 -0.58
N ASP A 203 -7.94 15.89 -0.80
CA ASP A 203 -8.35 14.50 -0.59
C ASP A 203 -8.20 13.98 0.86
N ASN A 204 -8.10 14.86 1.87
CA ASN A 204 -7.91 14.46 3.27
C ASN A 204 -9.24 14.20 3.99
N LYS A 205 -9.19 13.39 5.05
CA LYS A 205 -10.34 13.10 5.92
C LYS A 205 -10.14 13.69 7.31
N PHE A 206 -11.09 14.50 7.76
CA PHE A 206 -11.18 15.05 9.11
C PHE A 206 -12.41 14.44 9.78
N THR A 207 -12.24 13.85 10.97
CA THR A 207 -13.32 13.12 11.66
C THR A 207 -13.22 13.23 13.18
N GLU A 208 -14.32 13.55 13.87
CA GLU A 208 -14.35 13.55 15.35
C GLU A 208 -13.30 14.48 16.01
N ASN A 209 -12.92 15.60 15.38
CA ASN A 209 -12.05 16.63 15.96
C ASN A 209 -12.89 17.76 16.60
N GLN A 210 -12.31 18.61 17.46
CA GLN A 210 -13.01 19.81 17.94
C GLN A 210 -13.15 20.85 16.81
N MET A 211 -12.10 21.01 16.00
CA MET A 211 -12.18 21.72 14.72
C MET A 211 -11.60 20.84 13.61
N GLY A 212 -12.27 20.75 12.47
CA GLY A 212 -11.71 20.08 11.28
C GLY A 212 -10.49 20.85 10.75
N ILE A 213 -10.73 22.08 10.27
CA ILE A 213 -9.71 22.99 9.74
C ILE A 213 -9.87 24.36 10.40
N ALA A 214 -8.78 24.97 10.85
CA ALA A 214 -8.75 26.32 11.43
C ALA A 214 -7.76 27.23 10.70
N LEU A 215 -8.24 28.34 10.14
CA LEU A 215 -7.46 29.32 9.39
C LEU A 215 -7.35 30.64 10.15
N SER A 216 -6.20 31.30 10.07
CA SER A 216 -5.91 32.50 10.84
C SER A 216 -4.92 33.44 10.13
N ARG A 217 -4.90 34.71 10.55
CA ARG A 217 -4.00 35.76 10.03
C ARG A 217 -4.20 36.00 8.53
N GLU A 218 -3.24 35.67 7.69
CA GLU A 218 -3.20 35.97 6.24
C GLU A 218 -3.22 34.67 5.40
N ALA A 219 -3.65 33.55 6.01
CA ALA A 219 -3.55 32.21 5.45
C ALA A 219 -4.39 32.06 4.17
N ARG A 220 -3.78 31.47 3.14
CA ARG A 220 -4.36 31.33 1.79
C ARG A 220 -4.20 29.90 1.25
N PRO A 221 -4.76 28.89 1.93
CA PRO A 221 -4.71 27.50 1.47
C PRO A 221 -5.64 27.27 0.28
N VAL A 222 -5.33 26.25 -0.52
CA VAL A 222 -6.23 25.70 -1.54
C VAL A 222 -6.85 24.43 -0.98
N LEU A 223 -8.18 24.40 -0.83
CA LEU A 223 -8.92 23.26 -0.26
C LEU A 223 -9.65 22.51 -1.38
N ARG A 224 -9.28 21.24 -1.64
CA ARG A 224 -9.94 20.40 -2.66
C ARG A 224 -10.33 19.01 -2.13
N ASN A 225 -11.52 18.51 -2.46
CA ASN A 225 -11.96 17.12 -2.19
C ASN A 225 -11.85 16.63 -0.73
N ASN A 226 -11.75 17.50 0.27
CA ASN A 226 -11.59 17.07 1.66
C ASN A 226 -12.94 16.65 2.25
N LEU A 227 -12.96 15.58 3.04
CA LEU A 227 -14.13 15.16 3.81
C LEU A 227 -13.99 15.64 5.26
N ILE A 228 -14.82 16.59 5.69
CA ILE A 228 -14.88 17.11 7.05
C ILE A 228 -16.19 16.65 7.69
N GLU A 229 -16.13 15.59 8.50
CA GLU A 229 -17.32 15.02 9.14
C GLU A 229 -17.22 14.87 10.66
N LYS A 230 -18.39 14.83 11.32
CA LYS A 230 -18.52 14.49 12.75
C LYS A 230 -17.65 15.33 13.71
N SER A 231 -17.19 16.49 13.29
CA SER A 231 -16.35 17.38 14.09
C SER A 231 -17.21 18.46 14.76
N GLN A 232 -16.75 19.08 15.84
CA GLN A 232 -17.58 20.09 16.53
C GLN A 232 -17.80 21.32 15.64
N GLY A 233 -16.72 21.87 15.06
CA GLY A 233 -16.78 22.75 13.88
C GLY A 233 -16.06 22.16 12.67
N GLY A 234 -16.55 22.46 11.47
CA GLY A 234 -15.96 22.02 10.21
C GLY A 234 -14.72 22.84 9.80
N LEU A 235 -14.94 23.99 9.18
CA LEU A 235 -13.92 24.97 8.79
C LEU A 235 -14.17 26.31 9.50
N LEU A 236 -13.18 26.78 10.27
CA LEU A 236 -13.17 28.09 10.91
C LEU A 236 -12.19 29.03 10.18
N VAL A 237 -12.63 30.23 9.80
CA VAL A 237 -11.82 31.22 9.07
C VAL A 237 -11.78 32.54 9.85
N ASN A 238 -10.60 32.90 10.35
CA ASN A 238 -10.41 34.05 11.26
C ASN A 238 -9.33 35.04 10.75
N GLY A 239 -9.45 36.31 11.15
CA GLY A 239 -8.52 37.37 10.76
C GLY A 239 -8.78 37.84 9.33
N ASN A 240 -7.76 37.77 8.47
CA ASN A 240 -7.80 38.14 7.05
C ASN A 240 -7.58 36.91 6.14
N ALA A 241 -7.75 35.70 6.68
CA ALA A 241 -7.51 34.46 5.95
C ALA A 241 -8.52 34.28 4.81
N ILE A 242 -8.04 33.95 3.61
CA ILE A 242 -8.86 33.73 2.42
C ILE A 242 -8.53 32.34 1.87
N PRO A 243 -9.23 31.28 2.31
CA PRO A 243 -9.14 29.98 1.64
C PRO A 243 -9.70 30.07 0.24
N ASP A 244 -9.06 29.38 -0.70
CA ASP A 244 -9.68 29.00 -1.95
C ASP A 244 -10.62 27.81 -1.68
N LEU A 245 -11.92 28.13 -1.70
CA LEU A 245 -13.07 27.21 -1.63
C LEU A 245 -13.74 27.06 -3.01
N GLY A 246 -12.99 27.29 -4.09
CA GLY A 246 -13.43 27.10 -5.47
C GLY A 246 -14.02 28.36 -6.11
N SER A 247 -14.26 28.24 -7.41
CA SER A 247 -14.90 29.24 -8.27
C SER A 247 -15.90 28.57 -9.22
N SER A 248 -16.60 29.36 -10.04
CA SER A 248 -17.45 28.84 -11.12
C SER A 248 -16.70 28.01 -12.17
N GLN A 249 -15.37 28.14 -12.28
CA GLN A 249 -14.53 27.42 -13.25
C GLN A 249 -13.63 26.32 -12.62
N ASP A 250 -13.35 26.39 -11.33
CA ASP A 250 -12.58 25.39 -10.56
C ASP A 250 -13.36 24.99 -9.30
N GLN A 251 -14.08 23.87 -9.38
CA GLN A 251 -14.94 23.39 -8.31
C GLN A 251 -14.13 22.75 -7.19
N ALA A 252 -14.43 23.10 -5.93
CA ALA A 252 -13.58 22.68 -4.83
C ALA A 252 -13.90 21.28 -4.25
N GLY A 253 -15.10 20.74 -4.46
CA GLY A 253 -15.40 19.34 -4.14
C GLY A 253 -15.32 18.92 -2.66
N ASN A 254 -15.14 19.85 -1.72
CA ASN A 254 -15.05 19.51 -0.30
C ASN A 254 -16.44 19.12 0.24
N VAL A 255 -16.48 18.14 1.12
CA VAL A 255 -17.72 17.59 1.71
C VAL A 255 -17.72 17.82 3.21
N PHE A 256 -18.63 18.66 3.66
CA PHE A 256 -18.91 18.91 5.07
C PHE A 256 -20.22 18.20 5.44
N ARG A 257 -20.24 17.40 6.52
CA ARG A 257 -21.45 16.69 6.96
C ARG A 257 -21.41 16.25 8.42
N ASN A 258 -22.56 16.27 9.09
CA ASN A 258 -22.73 15.81 10.47
C ASN A 258 -21.81 16.52 11.49
N ASN A 259 -21.32 17.73 11.18
CA ASN A 259 -20.59 18.56 12.15
C ASN A 259 -21.60 19.17 13.14
N SER A 260 -21.25 19.34 14.41
CA SER A 260 -22.28 19.61 15.44
C SER A 260 -22.69 21.08 15.57
N GLU A 261 -21.77 22.03 15.34
CA GLU A 261 -22.06 23.47 15.49
C GLU A 261 -22.06 24.27 14.20
N PHE A 262 -21.21 23.90 13.23
CA PHE A 262 -21.11 24.53 11.91
C PHE A 262 -20.30 23.68 10.94
N ASP A 263 -20.63 23.80 9.65
CA ASP A 263 -19.78 23.33 8.55
C ASP A 263 -18.75 24.39 8.18
N ILE A 264 -19.15 25.66 8.06
CA ILE A 264 -18.25 26.81 7.87
C ILE A 264 -18.62 27.93 8.85
N GLN A 265 -17.61 28.47 9.55
CA GLN A 265 -17.70 29.75 10.24
C GLN A 265 -16.65 30.71 9.70
N ASN A 266 -17.10 31.72 8.96
CA ASN A 266 -16.31 32.88 8.59
C ASN A 266 -16.47 33.96 9.67
N SER A 267 -15.37 34.29 10.35
CA SER A 267 -15.29 35.40 11.32
C SER A 267 -14.43 36.57 10.78
N THR A 268 -14.20 36.62 9.47
CA THR A 268 -13.55 37.74 8.77
C THR A 268 -14.60 38.73 8.25
N SER A 269 -14.15 39.92 7.81
CA SER A 269 -15.00 40.89 7.09
C SER A 269 -15.12 40.62 5.58
N ILE A 270 -14.52 39.54 5.08
CA ILE A 270 -14.41 39.22 3.66
C ILE A 270 -15.43 38.14 3.31
N THR A 271 -16.26 38.35 2.28
CA THR A 271 -17.16 37.30 1.76
C THR A 271 -16.32 36.17 1.16
N LEU A 272 -16.49 34.95 1.68
CA LEU A 272 -15.87 33.76 1.09
C LEU A 272 -16.74 33.25 -0.07
N ILE A 273 -16.14 33.08 -1.24
CA ILE A 273 -16.78 32.38 -2.37
C ILE A 273 -16.69 30.88 -2.13
N SER A 274 -17.81 30.16 -2.27
CA SER A 274 -17.88 28.70 -2.19
C SER A 274 -18.52 28.14 -3.45
N ALA A 275 -17.81 27.27 -4.17
CA ALA A 275 -18.30 26.64 -5.39
C ALA A 275 -17.94 25.14 -5.46
N GLY A 276 -18.93 24.32 -5.79
CA GLY A 276 -18.77 22.85 -5.87
C GLY A 276 -18.54 22.14 -4.53
N ASN A 277 -18.72 22.79 -3.39
CA ASN A 277 -18.63 22.16 -2.07
C ASN A 277 -20.00 21.66 -1.60
N GLN A 278 -20.05 20.48 -0.98
CA GLN A 278 -21.22 19.98 -0.28
C GLN A 278 -21.19 20.51 1.15
N ILE A 279 -22.06 21.48 1.47
CA ILE A 279 -22.16 22.18 2.76
C ILE A 279 -23.63 22.30 3.12
N ASN A 280 -23.99 22.12 4.39
CA ASN A 280 -25.34 22.45 4.88
C ASN A 280 -25.48 23.98 5.08
N PRO A 281 -26.31 24.71 4.30
CA PRO A 281 -26.40 26.17 4.41
C PRO A 281 -26.90 26.65 5.78
N ALA A 282 -27.69 25.85 6.50
CA ALA A 282 -28.15 26.16 7.85
C ALA A 282 -27.04 26.04 8.92
N GLN A 283 -25.88 25.48 8.55
CA GLN A 283 -24.70 25.35 9.41
C GLN A 283 -23.54 26.26 8.95
N VAL A 284 -23.89 27.34 8.25
CA VAL A 284 -22.95 28.39 7.82
C VAL A 284 -23.10 29.62 8.72
N LYS A 285 -21.97 30.18 9.17
CA LYS A 285 -21.91 31.38 10.00
C LYS A 285 -21.01 32.42 9.33
N GLY A 286 -21.47 33.67 9.26
CA GLY A 286 -20.74 34.78 8.63
C GLY A 286 -20.91 34.85 7.10
N LEU A 287 -20.10 35.69 6.45
CA LEU A 287 -20.24 36.01 5.03
C LEU A 287 -19.70 34.88 4.13
N VAL A 288 -20.58 34.06 3.58
CA VAL A 288 -20.24 33.04 2.57
C VAL A 288 -21.24 33.14 1.42
N GLU A 289 -20.72 33.33 0.21
CA GLU A 289 -21.51 33.37 -1.01
C GLU A 289 -21.43 32.01 -1.72
N PHE A 290 -22.59 31.39 -1.90
CA PHE A 290 -22.73 30.13 -2.62
C PHE A 290 -22.96 30.43 -4.09
N VAL A 291 -21.88 30.38 -4.88
CA VAL A 291 -21.97 30.58 -6.32
C VAL A 291 -22.61 29.35 -6.93
N ALA A 292 -23.88 29.48 -7.28
CA ALA A 292 -24.58 28.49 -8.07
C ALA A 292 -23.81 28.28 -9.38
N THR A 293 -23.55 27.01 -9.74
CA THR A 293 -22.85 26.68 -10.98
C THR A 293 -23.66 27.16 -12.17
N ILE A 294 -23.13 28.13 -12.92
CA ILE A 294 -23.64 28.46 -14.25
C ILE A 294 -23.46 27.20 -15.10
N SER A 295 -24.59 26.64 -15.57
CA SER A 295 -24.57 25.71 -16.68
C SER A 295 -24.35 26.53 -17.95
N ASP A 296 -23.48 26.00 -18.81
CA ASP A 296 -23.01 26.56 -20.08
C ASP A 296 -21.89 27.64 -20.02
N ASN A 297 -21.00 27.51 -21.02
CA ASN A 297 -19.66 28.09 -21.17
C ASN A 297 -19.72 29.53 -21.77
N PRO A 298 -18.68 30.40 -21.71
CA PRO A 298 -17.28 30.16 -21.34
C PRO A 298 -16.72 31.24 -20.35
N ASP A 299 -15.52 31.88 -20.37
CA ASP A 299 -14.30 32.01 -21.22
C ASP A 299 -13.19 32.67 -20.32
N LYS A 300 -11.85 32.52 -20.40
CA LYS A 300 -10.87 31.52 -20.90
C LYS A 300 -9.67 31.50 -19.94
N THR A 301 -8.99 30.36 -19.75
CA THR A 301 -7.50 30.28 -19.74
C THR A 301 -7.07 28.86 -20.15
N GLY A 302 -7.13 28.59 -21.46
CA GLY A 302 -7.07 27.22 -21.99
C GLY A 302 -8.45 26.58 -21.93
N GLU A 303 -9.20 26.69 -23.03
CA GLU A 303 -10.49 26.00 -23.15
C GLU A 303 -10.29 24.48 -23.08
N SER A 304 -11.18 23.80 -22.36
CA SER A 304 -11.46 22.39 -22.62
C SER A 304 -11.92 22.28 -24.07
N SER A 305 -11.26 21.44 -24.87
CA SER A 305 -11.48 21.30 -26.31
C SER A 305 -12.92 20.86 -26.65
N PHE A 306 -13.62 20.26 -25.68
CA PHE A 306 -15.01 19.84 -25.77
C PHE A 306 -15.79 20.26 -24.49
N PRO A 307 -17.08 20.65 -24.59
CA PRO A 307 -17.87 21.05 -23.41
C PRO A 307 -18.19 19.89 -22.46
N ASP A 308 -18.49 18.72 -23.00
CA ASP A 308 -19.00 17.54 -22.26
C ASP A 308 -17.92 16.76 -21.50
N ILE A 309 -16.69 17.27 -21.44
CA ILE A 309 -15.63 16.75 -20.57
C ILE A 309 -15.25 17.73 -19.45
N VAL A 310 -15.91 18.88 -19.31
CA VAL A 310 -15.63 19.81 -18.20
C VAL A 310 -15.97 19.12 -16.88
N GLY A 311 -14.98 18.99 -15.98
CA GLY A 311 -15.12 18.26 -14.71
C GLY A 311 -15.07 16.72 -14.82
N HIS A 312 -14.91 16.15 -16.01
CA HIS A 312 -14.79 14.69 -16.19
C HIS A 312 -13.43 14.16 -15.69
N TRP A 313 -13.38 12.92 -15.18
CA TRP A 313 -12.15 12.36 -14.60
C TRP A 313 -11.01 12.20 -15.61
N ALA A 314 -11.36 12.02 -16.89
CA ALA A 314 -10.41 11.74 -17.96
C ALA A 314 -9.88 12.98 -18.68
N THR A 315 -10.38 14.17 -18.37
CA THR A 315 -10.08 15.44 -19.08
C THR A 315 -8.59 15.74 -19.22
N PRO A 316 -7.72 15.50 -18.20
CA PRO A 316 -6.28 15.68 -18.36
C PRO A 316 -5.67 14.80 -19.46
N PHE A 317 -6.13 13.56 -19.60
CA PHE A 317 -5.68 12.64 -20.66
C PHE A 317 -6.26 13.02 -22.02
N ILE A 318 -7.53 13.43 -22.06
CA ILE A 318 -8.23 13.83 -23.29
C ILE A 318 -7.55 15.08 -23.87
N GLU A 319 -7.45 16.17 -23.12
CA GLU A 319 -6.81 17.41 -23.57
C GLU A 319 -5.35 17.21 -23.97
N ALA A 320 -4.58 16.45 -23.21
CA ALA A 320 -3.18 16.21 -23.54
C ALA A 320 -2.99 15.35 -24.81
N LEU A 321 -4.00 14.58 -25.25
CA LEU A 321 -4.02 13.92 -26.56
C LEU A 321 -4.60 14.80 -27.69
N VAL A 322 -5.55 15.70 -27.40
CA VAL A 322 -6.06 16.69 -28.38
C VAL A 322 -4.97 17.71 -28.72
N ALA A 323 -4.25 18.22 -27.71
CA ALA A 323 -3.09 19.11 -27.89
C ALA A 323 -1.91 18.45 -28.63
N LYS A 324 -1.93 17.12 -28.78
CA LYS A 324 -1.00 16.34 -29.63
C LYS A 324 -1.59 15.98 -31.00
N GLY A 325 -2.81 16.41 -31.29
CA GLY A 325 -3.56 16.08 -32.50
C GLY A 325 -3.93 14.60 -32.62
N ILE A 326 -3.79 13.79 -31.55
CA ILE A 326 -3.97 12.33 -31.59
C ILE A 326 -5.46 12.00 -31.62
N ILE A 327 -6.24 12.50 -30.67
CA ILE A 327 -7.70 12.27 -30.61
C ILE A 327 -8.46 13.52 -31.05
N ALA A 328 -9.76 13.36 -31.31
CA ALA A 328 -10.67 14.43 -31.69
C ALA A 328 -12.10 14.14 -31.20
N GLY A 329 -12.91 15.19 -31.13
CA GLY A 329 -14.33 15.12 -30.81
C GLY A 329 -15.18 14.64 -31.99
N LEU A 330 -16.49 14.62 -31.76
CA LEU A 330 -17.52 14.32 -32.74
C LEU A 330 -17.93 15.60 -33.48
N SER A 331 -18.64 15.46 -34.60
CA SER A 331 -19.06 16.58 -35.46
C SER A 331 -20.09 17.53 -34.82
N ASN A 332 -20.58 17.23 -33.60
CA ASN A 332 -21.45 18.09 -32.81
C ASN A 332 -20.68 18.92 -31.74
N GLY A 333 -19.34 18.89 -31.73
CA GLY A 333 -18.50 19.63 -30.78
C GLY A 333 -18.23 18.93 -29.45
N ASN A 334 -18.84 17.75 -29.21
CA ASN A 334 -18.67 16.98 -27.99
C ASN A 334 -17.66 15.84 -28.14
N PHE A 335 -17.02 15.41 -27.06
CA PHE A 335 -16.17 14.23 -27.04
C PHE A 335 -16.95 12.92 -26.88
N ALA A 336 -18.09 12.94 -26.19
CA ALA A 336 -18.82 11.79 -25.67
C ALA A 336 -17.92 10.86 -24.84
N PRO A 337 -17.44 11.28 -23.65
CA PRO A 337 -16.45 10.55 -22.85
C PRO A 337 -16.92 9.14 -22.45
N ASP A 338 -18.16 9.02 -21.95
CA ASP A 338 -18.71 7.77 -21.42
C ASP A 338 -19.34 6.87 -22.49
N ALA A 339 -19.43 7.34 -23.73
CA ALA A 339 -19.93 6.51 -24.83
C ALA A 339 -18.94 5.37 -25.15
N PRO A 340 -19.43 4.15 -25.45
CA PRO A 340 -18.57 3.04 -25.86
C PRO A 340 -17.95 3.30 -27.23
N ILE A 341 -16.84 2.60 -27.52
CA ILE A 341 -16.10 2.72 -28.78
C ILE A 341 -16.08 1.39 -29.55
N ASN A 342 -16.32 1.45 -30.86
CA ASN A 342 -16.27 0.27 -31.72
C ASN A 342 -14.85 -0.06 -32.19
N ARG A 343 -14.65 -1.31 -32.63
CA ARG A 343 -13.33 -1.84 -33.02
C ARG A 343 -12.68 -1.06 -34.18
N ALA A 344 -13.46 -0.50 -35.11
CA ALA A 344 -12.93 0.36 -36.18
C ALA A 344 -12.44 1.73 -35.65
N GLN A 345 -13.22 2.38 -34.79
CA GLN A 345 -12.83 3.63 -34.13
C GLN A 345 -11.59 3.44 -33.24
N TYR A 346 -11.54 2.35 -32.48
CA TYR A 346 -10.39 1.99 -31.65
C TYR A 346 -9.13 1.71 -32.49
N ALA A 347 -9.25 0.98 -33.61
CA ALA A 347 -8.14 0.76 -34.55
C ALA A 347 -7.59 2.08 -35.13
N ALA A 348 -8.48 3.00 -35.55
CA ALA A 348 -8.11 4.33 -36.03
C ALA A 348 -7.37 5.15 -34.98
N LEU A 349 -7.80 5.08 -33.72
CA LEU A 349 -7.17 5.77 -32.60
C LEU A 349 -5.76 5.25 -32.31
N ILE A 350 -5.60 3.92 -32.22
CA ILE A 350 -4.33 3.24 -31.94
C ILE A 350 -3.31 3.46 -33.05
N ALA A 351 -3.71 3.29 -34.32
CA ALA A 351 -2.82 3.50 -35.46
C ALA A 351 -2.30 4.94 -35.51
N LYS A 352 -3.14 5.92 -35.18
CA LYS A 352 -2.77 7.34 -35.13
C LYS A 352 -1.91 7.69 -33.91
N ALA A 353 -2.23 7.17 -32.72
CA ALA A 353 -1.50 7.43 -31.48
C ALA A 353 -0.05 6.93 -31.52
N PHE A 354 0.16 5.72 -32.04
CA PHE A 354 1.50 5.10 -32.14
C PHE A 354 2.13 5.26 -33.53
N GLN A 355 1.62 6.19 -34.35
CA GLN A 355 2.14 6.57 -35.68
C GLN A 355 2.42 5.37 -36.60
N ILE A 356 1.53 4.37 -36.56
CA ILE A 356 1.72 3.09 -37.23
C ILE A 356 1.55 3.26 -38.73
N GLN A 357 2.65 3.11 -39.48
CA GLN A 357 2.59 3.04 -40.94
C GLN A 357 1.87 1.75 -41.39
N ALA A 358 0.90 1.89 -42.30
CA ALA A 358 0.24 0.75 -42.91
C ALA A 358 1.25 -0.04 -43.75
N LYS A 359 1.40 -1.35 -43.46
CA LYS A 359 2.15 -2.28 -44.30
C LYS A 359 1.29 -2.66 -45.51
N ASN A 360 1.92 -2.85 -46.67
CA ASN A 360 1.25 -3.25 -47.91
C ASN A 360 0.58 -4.64 -47.87
N GLN A 361 0.76 -5.40 -46.78
CA GLN A 361 0.01 -6.62 -46.51
C GLN A 361 -1.13 -6.31 -45.54
N ILE A 362 -2.30 -5.98 -46.09
CA ILE A 362 -3.57 -5.90 -45.38
C ILE A 362 -4.00 -7.33 -44.99
N PRO A 363 -4.31 -7.62 -43.73
CA PRO A 363 -5.01 -8.85 -43.38
C PRO A 363 -6.41 -8.82 -43.99
N ASN A 364 -6.70 -9.72 -44.93
CA ASN A 364 -7.98 -9.77 -45.64
C ASN A 364 -9.10 -10.27 -44.72
N PHE A 365 -9.75 -9.34 -44.01
CA PHE A 365 -10.95 -9.60 -43.25
C PHE A 365 -12.18 -9.62 -44.16
N THR A 366 -13.03 -10.65 -44.03
CA THR A 366 -14.15 -10.92 -44.96
C THR A 366 -15.27 -9.88 -44.93
N ASP A 367 -15.34 -9.09 -43.86
CA ASP A 367 -16.32 -8.01 -43.64
C ASP A 367 -15.74 -6.59 -43.81
N ILE A 368 -14.47 -6.45 -44.20
CA ILE A 368 -13.82 -5.17 -44.47
C ILE A 368 -13.60 -4.99 -45.97
N LYS A 369 -14.37 -4.08 -46.59
CA LYS A 369 -14.14 -3.66 -47.96
C LYS A 369 -12.91 -2.73 -48.05
N GLN A 370 -12.26 -2.68 -49.22
CA GLN A 370 -11.10 -1.82 -49.46
C GLN A 370 -11.40 -0.31 -49.37
N ASP A 371 -12.65 0.10 -49.65
CA ASP A 371 -13.16 1.47 -49.56
C ASP A 371 -13.66 1.85 -48.16
N PHE A 372 -13.64 0.93 -47.18
CA PHE A 372 -14.07 1.22 -45.82
C PHE A 372 -13.10 2.17 -45.12
N TRP A 373 -13.61 3.27 -44.58
CA TRP A 373 -12.82 4.40 -44.04
C TRP A 373 -11.71 4.01 -43.03
N ALA A 374 -11.93 2.94 -42.24
CA ALA A 374 -10.97 2.47 -41.25
C ALA A 374 -10.05 1.33 -41.76
N ALA A 375 -10.23 0.81 -42.98
CA ALA A 375 -9.47 -0.34 -43.49
C ALA A 375 -7.93 -0.17 -43.40
N PRO A 376 -7.33 1.01 -43.72
CA PRO A 376 -5.89 1.20 -43.55
C PRO A 376 -5.44 1.16 -42.08
N ALA A 377 -6.25 1.68 -41.16
CA ALA A 377 -5.94 1.69 -39.73
C ALA A 377 -6.16 0.32 -39.07
N ILE A 378 -7.18 -0.42 -39.51
CA ILE A 378 -7.43 -1.82 -39.14
C ILE A 378 -6.24 -2.68 -39.58
N ALA A 379 -5.76 -2.51 -40.81
CA ALA A 379 -4.56 -3.19 -41.31
C ALA A 379 -3.30 -2.83 -40.51
N ALA A 380 -3.11 -1.54 -40.19
CA ALA A 380 -1.97 -1.06 -39.39
C ALA A 380 -1.97 -1.62 -37.96
N ALA A 381 -3.10 -1.51 -37.24
CA ALA A 381 -3.24 -2.01 -35.88
C ALA A 381 -3.09 -3.55 -35.80
N ALA A 382 -3.60 -4.28 -36.80
CA ALA A 382 -3.43 -5.73 -36.89
C ALA A 382 -2.00 -6.14 -37.27
N GLY A 383 -1.38 -5.46 -38.24
CA GLY A 383 0.00 -5.70 -38.69
C GLY A 383 1.10 -5.34 -37.67
N MET A 384 0.70 -4.77 -36.52
CA MET A 384 1.53 -4.52 -35.35
C MET A 384 1.11 -5.32 -34.09
N GLY A 385 0.04 -6.12 -34.16
CA GLY A 385 -0.38 -6.99 -33.06
C GLY A 385 -1.25 -6.34 -31.97
N PHE A 386 -1.68 -5.09 -32.14
CA PHE A 386 -2.68 -4.48 -31.24
C PHE A 386 -4.03 -5.19 -31.39
N LEU A 387 -4.45 -5.50 -32.62
CA LEU A 387 -5.76 -6.10 -32.89
C LEU A 387 -5.66 -7.38 -33.71
N SER A 388 -6.65 -8.24 -33.54
CA SER A 388 -6.85 -9.47 -34.30
C SER A 388 -8.30 -9.57 -34.77
N GLY A 389 -8.50 -10.28 -35.88
CA GLY A 389 -9.83 -10.73 -36.31
C GLY A 389 -10.29 -11.96 -35.52
N PHE A 390 -11.50 -12.42 -35.83
CA PHE A 390 -12.11 -13.61 -35.26
C PHE A 390 -11.76 -14.85 -36.11
N PRO A 391 -11.89 -16.08 -35.56
CA PRO A 391 -11.55 -17.32 -36.29
C PRO A 391 -12.38 -17.60 -37.56
N ASP A 392 -13.47 -16.86 -37.78
CA ASP A 392 -14.31 -16.89 -38.98
C ASP A 392 -13.80 -15.97 -40.12
N GLY A 393 -12.67 -15.28 -39.91
CA GLY A 393 -12.09 -14.34 -40.86
C GLY A 393 -12.69 -12.92 -40.79
N THR A 394 -13.62 -12.64 -39.87
CA THR A 394 -14.19 -11.29 -39.70
C THR A 394 -13.34 -10.40 -38.79
N PHE A 395 -13.42 -9.09 -38.97
CA PHE A 395 -12.90 -8.09 -38.02
C PHE A 395 -13.98 -7.54 -37.09
N ARG A 396 -15.23 -7.51 -37.53
CA ARG A 396 -16.42 -6.96 -36.84
C ARG A 396 -16.25 -5.48 -36.48
N PRO A 397 -16.11 -4.58 -37.47
CA PRO A 397 -15.72 -3.18 -37.26
C PRO A 397 -16.70 -2.39 -36.39
N GLY A 398 -18.00 -2.67 -36.50
CA GLY A 398 -19.05 -2.02 -35.74
C GLY A 398 -19.32 -2.62 -34.36
N GLN A 399 -18.65 -3.72 -33.98
CA GLN A 399 -18.79 -4.29 -32.64
C GLN A 399 -17.97 -3.45 -31.63
N ASN A 400 -18.54 -3.20 -30.45
CA ASN A 400 -17.82 -2.58 -29.34
C ASN A 400 -16.67 -3.46 -28.84
N ILE A 401 -15.63 -2.83 -28.27
CA ILE A 401 -14.49 -3.53 -27.66
C ILE A 401 -14.63 -3.50 -26.12
N THR A 402 -14.39 -4.64 -25.47
CA THR A 402 -14.47 -4.72 -24.00
C THR A 402 -13.21 -4.19 -23.34
N ARG A 403 -13.30 -3.80 -22.05
CA ARG A 403 -12.14 -3.32 -21.26
C ARG A 403 -10.97 -4.30 -21.29
N VAL A 404 -11.22 -5.59 -21.10
CA VAL A 404 -10.13 -6.59 -21.16
C VAL A 404 -9.52 -6.74 -22.55
N GLN A 405 -10.33 -6.63 -23.63
CA GLN A 405 -9.81 -6.66 -25.00
C GLN A 405 -8.93 -5.45 -25.31
N ALA A 406 -9.29 -4.26 -24.82
CA ALA A 406 -8.49 -3.05 -24.98
C ALA A 406 -7.15 -3.12 -24.21
N LEU A 407 -7.15 -3.69 -23.00
CA LEU A 407 -5.93 -3.93 -22.22
C LEU A 407 -4.99 -4.95 -22.91
N VAL A 408 -5.53 -6.10 -23.34
CA VAL A 408 -4.78 -7.12 -24.10
C VAL A 408 -4.20 -6.54 -25.40
N SER A 409 -4.99 -5.74 -26.11
CA SER A 409 -4.54 -5.01 -27.31
C SER A 409 -3.33 -4.11 -27.04
N MET A 410 -3.41 -3.27 -26.00
CA MET A 410 -2.32 -2.35 -25.66
C MET A 410 -1.04 -3.10 -25.29
N VAL A 411 -1.15 -4.17 -24.49
CA VAL A 411 0.00 -4.99 -24.07
C VAL A 411 0.68 -5.70 -25.24
N ASN A 412 -0.12 -6.32 -26.13
CA ASN A 412 0.40 -7.03 -27.29
C ASN A 412 1.08 -6.07 -28.29
N GLY A 413 0.45 -4.93 -28.58
CA GLY A 413 0.96 -3.94 -29.53
C GLY A 413 2.19 -3.17 -29.04
N LEU A 414 2.26 -2.90 -27.74
CA LEU A 414 3.47 -2.37 -27.08
C LEU A 414 4.55 -3.44 -26.84
N LYS A 415 4.25 -4.73 -27.08
CA LYS A 415 5.13 -5.89 -26.88
C LYS A 415 5.70 -5.98 -25.47
N LEU A 416 4.86 -5.76 -24.46
CA LEU A 416 5.25 -5.89 -23.06
C LEU A 416 5.34 -7.36 -22.65
N ASP A 417 6.30 -7.68 -21.80
CA ASP A 417 6.45 -9.02 -21.23
C ASP A 417 5.23 -9.43 -20.37
N ALA A 418 4.99 -10.73 -20.26
CA ALA A 418 3.92 -11.29 -19.44
C ALA A 418 4.09 -10.89 -17.96
N GLY A 419 3.09 -10.22 -17.39
CA GLY A 419 3.11 -9.79 -16.00
C GLY A 419 2.72 -10.89 -15.03
N ASN A 420 3.18 -10.78 -13.78
CA ASN A 420 2.90 -11.75 -12.73
C ASN A 420 1.40 -11.75 -12.35
N PRO A 421 0.66 -12.88 -12.47
CA PRO A 421 -0.74 -12.98 -12.04
C PRO A 421 -1.02 -12.59 -10.59
N ASP A 422 -0.04 -12.66 -9.67
CA ASP A 422 -0.19 -12.17 -8.29
C ASP A 422 -0.67 -10.70 -8.24
N LEU A 423 -0.24 -9.87 -9.20
CA LEU A 423 -0.58 -8.44 -9.24
C LEU A 423 -2.08 -8.21 -9.42
N LEU A 424 -2.82 -9.21 -9.92
CA LEU A 424 -4.28 -9.16 -10.05
C LEU A 424 -5.00 -9.23 -8.71
N LEU A 425 -4.32 -9.58 -7.61
CA LEU A 425 -4.86 -9.46 -6.25
C LEU A 425 -5.20 -8.00 -5.86
N THR A 426 -4.71 -7.02 -6.63
CA THR A 426 -5.12 -5.60 -6.55
C THR A 426 -6.59 -5.37 -6.92
N TYR A 427 -7.25 -6.35 -7.55
CA TYR A 427 -8.63 -6.22 -8.03
C TYR A 427 -9.60 -7.18 -7.34
N ASP A 428 -10.74 -6.65 -6.88
CA ASP A 428 -11.80 -7.43 -6.25
C ASP A 428 -12.54 -8.30 -7.28
N ASP A 429 -12.74 -7.77 -8.48
CA ASP A 429 -13.47 -8.43 -9.57
C ASP A 429 -12.60 -9.31 -10.48
N ARG A 430 -11.34 -9.56 -10.11
CA ARG A 430 -10.35 -10.35 -10.90
C ARG A 430 -10.84 -11.71 -11.39
N ALA A 431 -11.81 -12.31 -10.72
CA ALA A 431 -12.45 -13.58 -11.14
C ALA A 431 -13.22 -13.47 -12.46
N GLN A 432 -13.55 -12.26 -12.92
CA GLN A 432 -14.15 -11.99 -14.22
C GLN A 432 -13.12 -11.88 -15.37
N ILE A 433 -11.81 -11.85 -15.08
CA ILE A 433 -10.77 -11.77 -16.10
C ILE A 433 -10.67 -13.14 -16.81
N PRO A 434 -10.88 -13.22 -18.14
CA PRO A 434 -10.71 -14.47 -18.87
C PRO A 434 -9.27 -14.99 -18.78
N SER A 435 -9.09 -16.31 -18.71
CA SER A 435 -7.78 -16.95 -18.53
C SER A 435 -6.75 -16.61 -19.61
N TYR A 436 -7.19 -16.35 -20.86
CA TYR A 436 -6.31 -15.90 -21.94
C TYR A 436 -5.74 -14.49 -21.71
N ALA A 437 -6.38 -13.69 -20.86
CA ALA A 437 -6.03 -12.29 -20.60
C ALA A 437 -5.25 -12.11 -19.29
N THR A 438 -5.22 -13.09 -18.39
CA THR A 438 -4.62 -13.01 -17.04
C THR A 438 -3.22 -12.35 -17.04
N HIS A 439 -2.28 -12.89 -17.81
CA HIS A 439 -0.90 -12.37 -17.89
C HIS A 439 -0.80 -10.98 -18.56
N ALA A 440 -1.73 -10.68 -19.47
CA ALA A 440 -1.76 -9.38 -20.15
C ALA A 440 -2.37 -8.28 -19.27
N VAL A 441 -3.45 -8.56 -18.54
CA VAL A 441 -3.98 -7.62 -17.54
C VAL A 441 -2.93 -7.40 -16.45
N ALA A 442 -2.24 -8.45 -15.98
CA ALA A 442 -1.14 -8.31 -15.04
C ALA A 442 0.01 -7.44 -15.59
N ALA A 443 0.38 -7.61 -16.88
CA ALA A 443 1.37 -6.76 -17.54
C ALA A 443 0.91 -5.29 -17.61
N ALA A 444 -0.37 -5.06 -17.90
CA ALA A 444 -0.95 -3.72 -17.92
C ALA A 444 -0.93 -3.06 -16.53
N THR A 445 -1.25 -3.79 -15.46
CA THR A 445 -1.13 -3.30 -14.07
C THR A 445 0.32 -3.01 -13.70
N GLN A 446 1.25 -3.92 -14.03
CA GLN A 446 2.68 -3.79 -13.76
C GLN A 446 3.30 -2.55 -14.42
N ASN A 447 2.83 -2.20 -15.62
CA ASN A 447 3.29 -1.05 -16.39
C ASN A 447 2.39 0.21 -16.22
N LEU A 448 1.54 0.25 -15.18
CA LEU A 448 0.66 1.37 -14.84
C LEU A 448 -0.28 1.82 -15.98
N LEU A 449 -0.66 0.89 -16.87
CA LEU A 449 -1.57 1.12 -18.00
C LEU A 449 -3.05 1.05 -17.62
N VAL A 450 -3.39 0.51 -16.44
CA VAL A 450 -4.78 0.36 -16.01
C VAL A 450 -5.25 1.63 -15.29
N ILE A 451 -6.30 2.25 -15.81
CA ILE A 451 -7.06 3.31 -15.13
C ILE A 451 -8.48 2.79 -14.87
N ASN A 452 -8.89 2.81 -13.61
CA ASN A 452 -10.17 2.28 -13.13
C ASN A 452 -10.92 3.39 -12.39
N TYR A 453 -12.06 3.82 -12.95
CA TYR A 453 -12.94 4.85 -12.40
C TYR A 453 -14.35 4.26 -12.16
N PRO A 454 -15.04 4.62 -11.05
CA PRO A 454 -14.58 5.45 -9.94
C PRO A 454 -13.75 4.67 -8.90
N GLN A 455 -13.76 3.33 -8.94
CA GLN A 455 -13.08 2.47 -7.97
C GLN A 455 -11.80 1.85 -8.56
N PRO A 456 -10.59 2.19 -8.07
CA PRO A 456 -9.34 1.63 -8.59
C PRO A 456 -9.26 0.09 -8.55
N ALA A 457 -9.94 -0.55 -7.60
CA ALA A 457 -9.95 -2.01 -7.39
C ALA A 457 -10.93 -2.79 -8.30
N GLU A 458 -11.70 -2.13 -9.18
CA GLU A 458 -12.62 -2.79 -10.12
C GLU A 458 -12.17 -2.59 -11.58
N ILE A 459 -11.80 -3.66 -12.29
CA ILE A 459 -11.52 -3.56 -13.73
C ILE A 459 -12.81 -3.50 -14.55
N GLN A 460 -13.85 -4.22 -14.14
CA GLN A 460 -15.07 -4.49 -14.90
C GLN A 460 -14.73 -5.06 -16.31
N PRO A 461 -13.95 -6.16 -16.40
CA PRO A 461 -13.23 -6.57 -17.61
C PRO A 461 -14.13 -6.92 -18.80
N LEU A 462 -15.37 -7.35 -18.53
CA LEU A 462 -16.29 -7.87 -19.54
C LEU A 462 -17.22 -6.80 -20.15
N ARG A 463 -17.29 -5.58 -19.59
CA ARG A 463 -18.09 -4.50 -20.20
C ARG A 463 -17.34 -3.79 -21.32
N ASP A 464 -18.09 -3.09 -22.16
CA ASP A 464 -17.55 -2.16 -23.16
C ASP A 464 -16.68 -1.07 -22.48
N ILE A 465 -15.59 -0.70 -23.14
CA ILE A 465 -14.72 0.40 -22.73
C ILE A 465 -15.24 1.72 -23.30
N SER A 466 -15.21 2.79 -22.49
CA SER A 466 -15.63 4.12 -22.95
C SER A 466 -14.52 4.86 -23.71
N ARG A 467 -14.88 5.91 -24.46
CA ARG A 467 -13.93 6.77 -25.19
C ARG A 467 -12.94 7.47 -24.24
N ALA A 468 -13.39 7.87 -23.06
CA ALA A 468 -12.54 8.42 -22.00
C ALA A 468 -11.54 7.39 -21.44
N GLU A 469 -11.99 6.16 -21.22
CA GLU A 469 -11.14 5.07 -20.73
C GLU A 469 -10.07 4.67 -21.75
N VAL A 470 -10.41 4.67 -23.04
CA VAL A 470 -9.41 4.48 -24.10
C VAL A 470 -8.46 5.67 -24.21
N ALA A 471 -8.92 6.92 -24.04
CA ALA A 471 -8.02 8.08 -24.01
C ALA A 471 -6.99 7.97 -22.88
N ALA A 472 -7.41 7.58 -21.67
CA ALA A 472 -6.51 7.36 -20.55
C ALA A 472 -5.52 6.19 -20.81
N LEU A 473 -6.01 5.05 -21.32
CA LEU A 473 -5.18 3.89 -21.66
C LEU A 473 -4.14 4.20 -22.75
N VAL A 474 -4.53 4.94 -23.79
CA VAL A 474 -3.61 5.42 -24.85
C VAL A 474 -2.58 6.40 -24.28
N TYR A 475 -2.98 7.30 -23.39
CA TYR A 475 -2.05 8.21 -22.72
C TYR A 475 -0.98 7.43 -21.93
N GLN A 476 -1.40 6.50 -21.07
CA GLN A 476 -0.47 5.69 -20.28
C GLN A 476 0.42 4.81 -21.17
N GLY A 477 -0.09 4.27 -22.28
CA GLY A 477 0.73 3.55 -23.26
C GLY A 477 1.84 4.43 -23.89
N LEU A 478 1.55 5.70 -24.15
CA LEU A 478 2.54 6.66 -24.65
C LEU A 478 3.51 7.14 -23.56
N VAL A 479 3.08 7.21 -22.29
CA VAL A 479 3.97 7.46 -21.13
C VAL A 479 4.92 6.27 -20.91
N ALA A 480 4.44 5.03 -21.02
CA ALA A 480 5.24 3.81 -20.88
C ALA A 480 6.33 3.70 -21.98
N GLN A 481 6.06 4.24 -23.18
CA GLN A 481 7.04 4.37 -24.26
C GLN A 481 7.96 5.61 -24.13
N GLY A 482 7.82 6.41 -23.06
CA GLY A 482 8.60 7.64 -22.83
C GLY A 482 8.22 8.84 -23.72
N ASN A 483 7.17 8.72 -24.54
CA ASN A 483 6.74 9.73 -25.51
C ASN A 483 5.95 10.89 -24.89
N LEU A 484 5.35 10.67 -23.70
CA LEU A 484 4.60 11.68 -22.94
C LEU A 484 5.04 11.67 -21.47
N LYS A 485 4.80 12.80 -20.77
CA LYS A 485 5.07 12.93 -19.33
C LYS A 485 3.93 12.27 -18.53
N PRO A 486 4.19 11.62 -17.39
CA PRO A 486 3.12 11.10 -16.54
C PRO A 486 2.14 12.19 -16.10
N ILE A 487 0.84 11.87 -16.15
CA ILE A 487 -0.22 12.66 -15.52
C ILE A 487 -0.57 11.99 -14.18
N ALA A 488 -0.64 12.78 -13.11
CA ALA A 488 -1.11 12.28 -11.82
C ALA A 488 -2.64 12.11 -11.85
N SER A 489 -3.12 10.92 -11.50
CA SER A 489 -4.55 10.61 -11.37
C SER A 489 -4.76 9.58 -10.26
N PRO A 490 -5.76 9.74 -9.37
CA PRO A 490 -6.06 8.76 -8.31
C PRO A 490 -6.66 7.45 -8.86
N TYR A 491 -7.01 7.42 -10.14
CA TYR A 491 -7.63 6.27 -10.81
C TYR A 491 -6.60 5.37 -11.51
N ILE A 492 -5.33 5.80 -11.62
CA ILE A 492 -4.23 4.93 -12.10
C ILE A 492 -3.99 3.85 -11.05
N VAL A 493 -4.02 2.59 -11.48
CA VAL A 493 -3.87 1.46 -10.56
C VAL A 493 -2.40 1.15 -10.34
N PHE A 494 -1.94 1.43 -9.13
CA PHE A 494 -0.65 0.97 -8.62
C PHE A 494 -0.84 -0.41 -7.97
N PRO A 495 -0.16 -1.47 -8.43
CA PRO A 495 -0.26 -2.78 -7.81
C PRO A 495 0.28 -2.77 -6.38
N VAL A 496 -0.33 -3.58 -5.50
CA VAL A 496 0.20 -3.80 -4.14
C VAL A 496 1.45 -4.69 -4.24
N THR A 497 2.62 -4.08 -4.25
CA THR A 497 3.91 -4.76 -4.50
C THR A 497 4.49 -5.52 -3.30
N ASP A 498 3.87 -5.43 -2.12
CA ASP A 498 4.32 -6.07 -0.87
C ASP A 498 3.95 -7.58 -0.76
N VAL A 499 4.21 -8.34 -1.82
CA VAL A 499 4.47 -9.78 -1.72
C VAL A 499 5.90 -10.03 -2.16
N VAL A 500 6.76 -10.40 -1.22
CA VAL A 500 8.15 -10.77 -1.53
C VAL A 500 8.13 -12.02 -2.40
N SER A 501 8.33 -11.83 -3.71
CA SER A 501 8.36 -12.93 -4.68
C SER A 501 9.66 -13.71 -4.49
N PHE A 502 9.54 -14.90 -3.91
CA PHE A 502 10.65 -15.83 -3.77
C PHE A 502 10.71 -16.70 -5.04
N ALA A 503 11.83 -16.62 -5.77
CA ALA A 503 11.96 -17.22 -7.10
C ALA A 503 11.78 -18.76 -7.10
N ASP A 504 12.06 -19.40 -5.97
CA ASP A 504 11.96 -20.84 -5.72
C ASP A 504 10.60 -21.28 -5.13
N LEU A 505 9.61 -20.39 -5.05
CA LEU A 505 8.22 -20.76 -4.77
C LEU A 505 7.38 -20.97 -6.04
N ASN A 506 7.74 -20.37 -7.18
CA ASN A 506 6.94 -20.42 -8.40
C ASN A 506 6.73 -21.86 -8.90
N GLY A 507 5.49 -22.36 -8.81
CA GLY A 507 5.13 -23.74 -9.16
C GLY A 507 5.54 -24.78 -8.11
N HIS A 508 6.01 -24.35 -6.94
CA HIS A 508 6.32 -25.25 -5.83
C HIS A 508 5.03 -25.71 -5.12
N TRP A 509 4.91 -26.99 -4.80
CA TRP A 509 3.67 -27.59 -4.27
C TRP A 509 3.12 -26.95 -2.98
N ALA A 510 3.98 -26.27 -2.21
CA ALA A 510 3.62 -25.56 -0.97
C ALA A 510 3.41 -24.05 -1.13
N GLU A 511 3.50 -23.52 -2.36
CA GLU A 511 3.41 -22.09 -2.69
C GLU A 511 2.18 -21.41 -2.07
N ASP A 512 0.99 -22.01 -2.25
CA ASP A 512 -0.29 -21.51 -1.71
C ASP A 512 -0.30 -21.41 -0.18
N PHE A 513 0.42 -22.29 0.54
CA PHE A 513 0.52 -22.22 2.00
C PHE A 513 1.54 -21.18 2.46
N ILE A 514 2.62 -21.02 1.70
CA ILE A 514 3.75 -20.17 2.08
C ILE A 514 3.43 -18.69 1.82
N ARG A 515 2.87 -18.33 0.66
CA ARG A 515 2.59 -16.93 0.28
C ARG A 515 1.72 -16.18 1.31
N PRO A 516 0.63 -16.75 1.86
CA PRO A 516 -0.12 -16.11 2.95
C PRO A 516 0.66 -15.99 4.26
N LEU A 517 1.50 -16.98 4.61
CA LEU A 517 2.34 -16.89 5.81
C LEU A 517 3.44 -15.83 5.66
N VAL A 518 3.87 -15.54 4.43
CA VAL A 518 4.78 -14.42 4.09
C VAL A 518 4.04 -13.08 4.22
N SER A 519 2.83 -12.94 3.66
CA SER A 519 2.09 -11.67 3.73
C SER A 519 1.61 -11.34 5.16
N MET A 520 1.36 -12.34 6.00
CA MET A 520 1.14 -12.16 7.45
C MET A 520 2.44 -11.97 8.26
N ASN A 521 3.62 -11.93 7.62
CA ASN A 521 4.94 -11.84 8.26
C ASN A 521 5.21 -12.92 9.33
N LEU A 522 4.64 -14.11 9.15
CA LEU A 522 4.83 -15.27 10.04
C LEU A 522 6.03 -16.12 9.62
N VAL A 523 6.32 -16.19 8.32
CA VAL A 523 7.55 -16.80 7.77
C VAL A 523 8.32 -15.81 6.92
N ASN A 524 9.64 -15.96 6.89
CA ASN A 524 10.54 -15.15 6.10
C ASN A 524 11.47 -16.06 5.26
N GLY A 525 11.83 -15.58 4.07
CA GLY A 525 12.90 -16.15 3.25
C GLY A 525 14.28 -15.60 3.60
N PHE A 526 15.27 -15.95 2.78
CA PHE A 526 16.68 -15.67 2.99
C PHE A 526 17.13 -14.38 2.29
N ALA A 527 18.38 -13.98 2.52
CA ALA A 527 18.93 -12.73 1.98
C ALA A 527 19.27 -12.79 0.47
N ASP A 528 19.20 -13.97 -0.13
CA ASP A 528 19.42 -14.27 -1.55
C ASP A 528 18.15 -14.17 -2.42
N GLY A 529 16.99 -13.87 -1.82
CA GLY A 529 15.70 -13.83 -2.52
C GLY A 529 14.99 -15.18 -2.64
N THR A 530 15.43 -16.21 -1.90
CA THR A 530 14.80 -17.54 -1.87
C THR A 530 14.02 -17.80 -0.58
N TYR A 531 13.00 -18.66 -0.62
CA TYR A 531 12.34 -19.19 0.58
C TYR A 531 12.98 -20.49 1.08
N GLN A 532 13.64 -21.22 0.18
CA GLN A 532 14.22 -22.56 0.35
C GLN A 532 13.20 -23.57 0.92
N PRO A 533 12.06 -23.81 0.24
CA PRO A 533 10.97 -24.62 0.78
C PRO A 533 11.39 -26.07 1.04
N ASP A 534 12.25 -26.64 0.21
CA ASP A 534 12.72 -28.03 0.33
C ASP A 534 13.89 -28.23 1.32
N LYS A 535 14.43 -27.16 1.91
CA LYS A 535 15.45 -27.29 2.96
C LYS A 535 14.80 -27.67 4.29
N PRO A 536 15.43 -28.55 5.10
CA PRO A 536 15.00 -28.80 6.48
C PRO A 536 14.87 -27.52 7.33
N MET A 537 13.95 -27.52 8.28
CA MET A 537 13.81 -26.44 9.27
C MET A 537 14.46 -26.83 10.62
N THR A 538 15.21 -25.92 11.25
CA THR A 538 15.80 -26.16 12.58
C THR A 538 14.76 -26.06 13.70
N ARG A 539 15.01 -26.72 14.84
CA ARG A 539 14.17 -26.63 16.04
C ARG A 539 14.04 -25.21 16.60
N ALA A 540 15.06 -24.37 16.44
CA ALA A 540 14.99 -22.93 16.74
C ALA A 540 14.10 -22.15 15.77
N GLN A 541 14.21 -22.41 14.46
CA GLN A 541 13.33 -21.80 13.44
C GLN A 541 11.87 -22.19 13.66
N TYR A 542 11.61 -23.47 13.96
CA TYR A 542 10.27 -23.96 14.26
C TYR A 542 9.69 -23.32 15.53
N ALA A 543 10.48 -23.21 16.61
CA ALA A 543 10.07 -22.53 17.84
C ALA A 543 9.71 -21.05 17.61
N ALA A 544 10.46 -20.33 16.76
CA ALA A 544 10.14 -18.97 16.37
C ALA A 544 8.82 -18.87 15.58
N LEU A 545 8.62 -19.77 14.60
CA LEU A 545 7.41 -19.83 13.79
C LEU A 545 6.15 -20.10 14.63
N VAL A 546 6.16 -21.09 15.53
CA VAL A 546 4.97 -21.37 16.36
C VAL A 546 4.67 -20.23 17.35
N VAL A 547 5.68 -19.48 17.80
CA VAL A 547 5.45 -18.29 18.64
C VAL A 547 4.81 -17.16 17.83
N ALA A 548 5.34 -16.85 16.65
CA ALA A 548 4.76 -15.84 15.76
C ALA A 548 3.33 -16.21 15.32
N ALA A 549 3.10 -17.46 14.93
CA ALA A 549 1.81 -17.93 14.45
C ALA A 549 0.76 -17.99 15.57
N PHE A 550 1.07 -18.58 16.74
CA PHE A 550 0.06 -18.95 17.74
C PHE A 550 0.06 -18.12 19.04
N ASN A 551 1.06 -17.26 19.27
CA ASN A 551 1.26 -16.49 20.51
C ASN A 551 1.02 -17.32 21.80
N PRO A 552 1.84 -18.36 22.08
CA PRO A 552 1.54 -19.38 23.09
C PRO A 552 1.47 -18.83 24.51
N VAL A 553 0.31 -18.99 25.16
CA VAL A 553 0.13 -18.75 26.60
C VAL A 553 0.78 -19.89 27.39
N ALA A 554 1.53 -19.56 28.45
CA ALA A 554 2.24 -20.54 29.28
C ALA A 554 1.27 -21.49 30.01
N LYS A 555 1.39 -22.80 29.74
CA LYS A 555 0.66 -23.89 30.40
C LYS A 555 1.46 -24.57 31.52
N ARG A 556 2.77 -24.33 31.55
CA ARG A 556 3.74 -24.85 32.53
C ARG A 556 4.89 -23.87 32.73
N SER A 557 5.63 -24.01 33.83
CA SER A 557 6.88 -23.26 34.08
C SER A 557 7.81 -23.31 32.87
N ALA A 558 8.37 -22.17 32.49
CA ALA A 558 9.27 -22.09 31.34
C ALA A 558 10.58 -22.84 31.64
N PRO A 559 10.93 -23.90 30.88
CA PRO A 559 12.17 -24.64 31.11
C PRO A 559 13.40 -23.79 30.74
N GLU A 560 14.48 -23.99 31.49
CA GLU A 560 15.83 -23.65 31.06
C GLU A 560 16.42 -24.87 30.31
N PHE A 561 17.19 -24.63 29.26
CA PHE A 561 17.84 -25.68 28.47
C PHE A 561 19.35 -25.46 28.46
N VAL A 562 20.12 -26.51 28.74
CA VAL A 562 21.58 -26.40 29.01
C VAL A 562 22.41 -25.90 27.82
N ASP A 563 21.88 -26.04 26.62
CA ASP A 563 22.50 -25.68 25.35
C ASP A 563 21.89 -24.43 24.68
N VAL A 564 20.89 -23.79 25.29
CA VAL A 564 20.26 -22.56 24.79
C VAL A 564 20.63 -21.38 25.66
N LYS A 565 21.74 -20.72 25.32
CA LYS A 565 22.22 -19.52 26.00
C LYS A 565 21.20 -18.38 25.92
N LYS A 566 21.21 -17.48 26.90
CA LYS A 566 20.23 -16.37 27.05
C LYS A 566 20.31 -15.30 25.95
N ASP A 567 21.44 -15.22 25.26
CA ASP A 567 21.74 -14.37 24.12
C ASP A 567 21.44 -15.04 22.76
N PHE A 568 21.08 -16.33 22.74
CA PHE A 568 20.70 -17.03 21.52
C PHE A 568 19.42 -16.43 20.93
N TRP A 569 19.43 -16.14 19.62
CA TRP A 569 18.37 -15.38 18.94
C TRP A 569 16.95 -15.94 19.16
N ALA A 570 16.81 -17.26 19.31
CA ALA A 570 15.52 -17.91 19.54
C ALA A 570 15.23 -18.22 21.03
N TYR A 571 16.08 -17.85 21.99
CA TYR A 571 15.93 -18.21 23.41
C TYR A 571 14.53 -17.90 23.97
N THR A 572 14.04 -16.67 23.76
CA THR A 572 12.68 -16.28 24.19
C THR A 572 11.59 -17.08 23.48
N ALA A 573 11.73 -17.33 22.17
CA ALA A 573 10.75 -18.11 21.41
C ALA A 573 10.74 -19.59 21.82
N ILE A 574 11.91 -20.19 22.05
CA ILE A 574 12.07 -21.55 22.58
C ILE A 574 11.38 -21.67 23.94
N LYS A 575 11.57 -20.69 24.85
CA LYS A 575 10.92 -20.71 26.16
C LYS A 575 9.40 -20.52 26.10
N LEU A 576 8.89 -19.65 25.23
CA LEU A 576 7.44 -19.45 25.02
C LEU A 576 6.78 -20.67 24.36
N ALA A 577 7.38 -21.21 23.29
CA ALA A 577 6.92 -22.44 22.65
C ALA A 577 6.95 -23.63 23.63
N ALA A 578 7.96 -23.71 24.49
CA ALA A 578 8.09 -24.77 25.48
C ALA A 578 7.08 -24.62 26.63
N SER A 579 6.88 -23.40 27.17
CA SER A 579 5.91 -23.16 28.24
C SER A 579 4.46 -23.33 27.76
N GLY A 580 4.15 -22.94 26.52
CA GLY A 580 2.85 -23.16 25.87
C GLY A 580 2.58 -24.59 25.40
N GLY A 581 3.55 -25.50 25.54
CA GLY A 581 3.39 -26.92 25.22
C GLY A 581 3.52 -27.28 23.74
N PHE A 582 4.02 -26.38 22.89
CA PHE A 582 4.34 -26.70 21.49
C PHE A 582 5.61 -27.54 21.38
N VAL A 583 6.66 -27.25 22.15
CA VAL A 583 7.95 -27.98 22.05
C VAL A 583 8.45 -28.49 23.41
N SER A 584 9.40 -29.42 23.38
CA SER A 584 10.11 -29.94 24.55
C SER A 584 11.60 -30.11 24.25
N GLY A 585 12.41 -30.14 25.32
CA GLY A 585 13.78 -30.64 25.26
C GLY A 585 13.85 -32.17 25.31
N PHE A 586 15.07 -32.67 25.44
CA PHE A 586 15.43 -34.08 25.59
C PHE A 586 15.69 -34.41 27.07
N SER A 587 15.84 -35.70 27.39
CA SER A 587 16.06 -36.21 28.76
C SER A 587 17.40 -35.80 29.40
N ASP A 588 18.33 -35.26 28.61
CA ASP A 588 19.61 -34.69 29.04
C ASP A 588 19.53 -33.19 29.39
N GLY A 589 18.33 -32.58 29.31
CA GLY A 589 18.13 -31.14 29.54
C GLY A 589 18.48 -30.24 28.35
N SER A 590 18.87 -30.80 27.20
CA SER A 590 19.12 -30.04 25.96
C SER A 590 17.83 -29.74 25.19
N PHE A 591 17.84 -28.66 24.40
CA PHE A 591 16.81 -28.39 23.38
C PHE A 591 17.27 -28.74 21.96
N ARG A 592 18.58 -28.72 21.71
CA ARG A 592 19.24 -28.95 20.41
C ARG A 592 18.73 -27.99 19.34
N PRO A 593 18.92 -26.66 19.51
CA PRO A 593 18.29 -25.63 18.68
C PRO A 593 18.64 -25.70 17.20
N ASN A 594 19.84 -26.18 16.87
CA ASN A 594 20.35 -26.29 15.51
C ASN A 594 20.05 -27.64 14.84
N GLN A 595 19.51 -28.63 15.58
CA GLN A 595 19.03 -29.88 14.99
C GLN A 595 17.71 -29.61 14.25
N ASN A 596 17.49 -30.31 13.13
CA ASN A 596 16.25 -30.16 12.35
C ASN A 596 15.05 -30.82 13.05
N VAL A 597 13.84 -30.28 12.82
CA VAL A 597 12.59 -30.91 13.28
C VAL A 597 12.27 -32.13 12.43
N GLN A 598 11.85 -33.23 13.04
CA GLN A 598 11.28 -34.37 12.31
C GLN A 598 9.79 -34.15 12.04
N ARG A 599 9.24 -34.68 10.94
CA ARG A 599 7.84 -34.45 10.54
C ARG A 599 6.85 -34.85 11.64
N LEU A 600 7.08 -35.98 12.32
CA LEU A 600 6.24 -36.40 13.44
C LEU A 600 6.29 -35.41 14.63
N GLN A 601 7.44 -34.80 14.90
CA GLN A 601 7.56 -33.80 15.97
C GLN A 601 6.69 -32.57 15.69
N VAL A 602 6.60 -32.13 14.43
CA VAL A 602 5.72 -31.01 14.01
C VAL A 602 4.25 -31.35 14.21
N ILE A 603 3.82 -32.54 13.80
CA ILE A 603 2.42 -33.00 13.95
C ILE A 603 2.03 -33.07 15.43
N VAL A 604 2.84 -33.72 16.27
CA VAL A 604 2.60 -33.82 17.73
C VAL A 604 2.61 -32.44 18.39
N SER A 605 3.56 -31.59 17.99
CA SER A 605 3.73 -30.22 18.48
C SER A 605 2.50 -29.34 18.24
N LEU A 606 1.95 -29.34 17.03
CA LEU A 606 0.78 -28.52 16.70
C LEU A 606 -0.44 -28.97 17.51
N VAL A 607 -0.71 -30.28 17.56
CA VAL A 607 -1.85 -30.85 18.32
C VAL A 607 -1.77 -30.52 19.81
N SER A 608 -0.60 -30.69 20.44
CA SER A 608 -0.38 -30.37 21.86
C SER A 608 -0.36 -28.86 22.15
N GLY A 609 0.19 -28.08 21.21
CA GLY A 609 0.31 -26.63 21.30
C GLY A 609 -1.03 -25.92 21.22
N ILE A 610 -1.85 -26.23 20.21
CA ILE A 610 -3.20 -25.65 20.07
C ILE A 610 -4.27 -26.39 20.91
N ALA A 611 -3.88 -27.48 21.59
CA ALA A 611 -4.70 -28.27 22.51
C ALA A 611 -5.99 -28.84 21.89
N LEU A 612 -5.87 -29.54 20.75
CA LEU A 612 -7.00 -30.25 20.16
C LEU A 612 -7.46 -31.43 21.03
N SER A 613 -8.78 -31.63 21.09
CA SER A 613 -9.38 -32.86 21.64
C SER A 613 -9.00 -34.07 20.78
N SER A 614 -8.64 -35.18 21.42
CA SER A 614 -8.25 -36.42 20.74
C SER A 614 -9.34 -36.93 19.79
N ALA A 615 -8.95 -37.41 18.60
CA ALA A 615 -9.86 -38.09 17.68
C ALA A 615 -10.51 -39.33 18.32
N THR A 616 -11.79 -39.54 18.04
CA THR A 616 -12.60 -40.67 18.56
C THR A 616 -12.49 -41.95 17.74
N HIS A 617 -11.81 -41.91 16.59
CA HIS A 617 -11.68 -43.01 15.64
C HIS A 617 -10.24 -43.11 15.12
N ASP A 618 -9.75 -44.32 14.85
CA ASP A 618 -8.43 -44.54 14.23
C ASP A 618 -8.51 -44.40 12.70
N ASN A 619 -8.19 -43.21 12.19
CA ASN A 619 -8.06 -42.92 10.76
C ASN A 619 -6.64 -43.15 10.20
N LEU A 620 -5.72 -43.76 10.97
CA LEU A 620 -4.36 -44.04 10.49
C LEU A 620 -4.30 -45.09 9.37
N GLY A 621 -5.44 -45.68 8.99
CA GLY A 621 -5.61 -46.44 7.75
C GLY A 621 -5.31 -45.66 6.47
N ALA A 622 -5.31 -44.32 6.51
CA ALA A 622 -4.85 -43.47 5.39
C ALA A 622 -3.35 -43.65 5.05
N TYR A 623 -2.53 -44.12 6.00
CA TYR A 623 -1.08 -44.14 5.90
C TYR A 623 -0.52 -45.55 5.68
N SER A 624 0.18 -45.72 4.55
CA SER A 624 0.88 -46.96 4.21
C SER A 624 2.01 -47.29 5.20
N ASP A 625 2.63 -46.26 5.78
CA ASP A 625 3.72 -46.34 6.76
C ASP A 625 3.25 -46.21 8.22
N ARG A 626 1.95 -46.37 8.51
CA ARG A 626 1.36 -46.28 9.87
C ARG A 626 2.07 -47.11 10.94
N ASN A 627 2.72 -48.20 10.55
CA ASN A 627 3.49 -49.05 11.45
C ASN A 627 4.80 -48.40 11.94
N ALA A 628 5.34 -47.43 11.21
CA ALA A 628 6.49 -46.62 11.63
C ALA A 628 6.13 -45.49 12.61
N ILE A 629 4.83 -45.24 12.87
CA ILE A 629 4.37 -44.28 13.87
C ILE A 629 4.46 -44.93 15.27
N PRO A 630 5.29 -44.40 16.19
CA PRO A 630 5.36 -44.87 17.58
C PRO A 630 3.99 -44.84 18.25
N SER A 631 3.67 -45.86 19.05
CA SER A 631 2.36 -46.03 19.71
C SER A 631 1.93 -44.78 20.50
N SER A 632 2.86 -44.13 21.19
CA SER A 632 2.64 -42.89 21.94
C SER A 632 2.24 -41.67 21.09
N ALA A 633 2.62 -41.65 19.80
CA ALA A 633 2.32 -40.54 18.88
C ALA A 633 1.06 -40.77 18.05
N ARG A 634 0.56 -42.02 17.95
CA ARG A 634 -0.63 -42.38 17.14
C ARG A 634 -1.87 -41.53 17.44
N PRO A 635 -2.25 -41.23 18.70
CA PRO A 635 -3.42 -40.40 18.98
C PRO A 635 -3.28 -38.97 18.42
N ALA A 636 -2.07 -38.39 18.48
CA ALA A 636 -1.82 -37.06 17.95
C ALA A 636 -1.87 -37.04 16.42
N VAL A 637 -1.31 -38.04 15.74
CA VAL A 637 -1.39 -38.16 14.28
C VAL A 637 -2.84 -38.34 13.82
N ALA A 638 -3.62 -39.19 14.49
CA ALA A 638 -5.04 -39.38 14.16
C ALA A 638 -5.84 -38.07 14.34
N THR A 639 -5.57 -37.36 15.43
CA THR A 639 -6.18 -36.05 15.73
C THR A 639 -5.82 -34.98 14.70
N ALA A 640 -4.55 -34.90 14.28
CA ALA A 640 -4.12 -33.99 13.23
C ALA A 640 -4.79 -34.32 11.87
N THR A 641 -4.90 -35.60 11.54
CA THR A 641 -5.54 -36.08 10.30
C THR A 641 -7.03 -35.72 10.30
N ALA A 642 -7.75 -36.01 11.39
CA ALA A 642 -9.18 -35.69 11.53
C ALA A 642 -9.48 -34.18 11.48
N ASN A 643 -8.47 -33.34 11.68
CA ASN A 643 -8.56 -31.88 11.60
C ASN A 643 -7.94 -31.31 10.30
N ASN A 644 -7.57 -32.15 9.33
CA ASN A 644 -6.93 -31.77 8.06
C ASN A 644 -5.57 -31.05 8.22
N ILE A 645 -4.87 -31.24 9.35
CA ILE A 645 -3.57 -30.60 9.64
C ILE A 645 -2.42 -31.28 8.90
N VAL A 646 -2.52 -32.59 8.65
CA VAL A 646 -1.45 -33.34 7.98
C VAL A 646 -1.45 -33.01 6.48
N VAL A 647 -0.32 -32.52 5.98
CA VAL A 647 -0.09 -32.28 4.55
C VAL A 647 1.11 -33.12 4.11
N ASN A 648 0.91 -33.99 3.12
CA ASN A 648 1.87 -35.01 2.70
C ASN A 648 2.17 -34.90 1.19
N TYR A 649 3.41 -34.55 0.88
CA TYR A 649 3.94 -34.43 -0.48
C TYR A 649 5.21 -35.30 -0.63
N PRO A 650 5.46 -35.92 -1.80
CA PRO A 650 4.54 -36.06 -2.94
C PRO A 650 3.49 -37.16 -2.75
N SER A 651 3.71 -38.08 -1.80
CA SER A 651 2.81 -39.21 -1.53
C SER A 651 1.92 -38.93 -0.33
N ILE A 652 0.65 -38.59 -0.59
CA ILE A 652 -0.38 -38.35 0.45
C ILE A 652 -0.45 -39.48 1.51
N LYS A 653 -0.26 -40.74 1.08
CA LYS A 653 -0.33 -41.96 1.91
C LYS A 653 0.95 -42.28 2.71
N GLN A 654 1.89 -41.35 2.85
CA GLN A 654 3.13 -41.55 3.62
C GLN A 654 3.43 -40.36 4.54
N ILE A 655 3.64 -40.61 5.83
CA ILE A 655 4.08 -39.58 6.79
C ILE A 655 5.60 -39.46 6.83
N GLN A 656 6.34 -40.57 6.66
CA GLN A 656 7.78 -40.65 6.84
C GLN A 656 8.22 -40.07 8.22
N PRO A 657 7.66 -40.57 9.34
CA PRO A 657 7.63 -39.87 10.64
C PRO A 657 8.99 -39.42 11.18
N ASN A 658 10.04 -40.19 10.91
CA ASN A 658 11.40 -39.94 11.37
C ASN A 658 12.24 -39.04 10.44
N ARG A 659 11.73 -38.67 9.25
CA ARG A 659 12.42 -37.76 8.33
C ARG A 659 12.36 -36.32 8.86
N GLU A 660 13.42 -35.56 8.59
CA GLU A 660 13.44 -34.10 8.80
C GLU A 660 12.37 -33.41 7.94
N ALA A 661 11.59 -32.51 8.54
CA ALA A 661 10.56 -31.75 7.84
C ALA A 661 11.19 -30.56 7.09
N THR A 662 10.84 -30.41 5.82
CA THR A 662 11.25 -29.25 5.03
C THR A 662 10.46 -28.01 5.43
N ARG A 663 10.97 -26.81 5.09
CA ARG A 663 10.34 -25.54 5.42
C ARG A 663 8.93 -25.42 4.83
N GLY A 664 8.70 -25.92 3.62
CA GLY A 664 7.37 -25.98 3.00
C GLY A 664 6.40 -26.94 3.70
N GLU A 665 6.90 -28.08 4.20
CA GLU A 665 6.09 -29.04 4.96
C GLU A 665 5.66 -28.47 6.32
N VAL A 666 6.57 -27.78 7.01
CA VAL A 666 6.24 -27.05 8.24
C VAL A 666 5.24 -25.92 7.95
N ALA A 667 5.46 -25.12 6.91
CA ALA A 667 4.58 -24.03 6.52
C ALA A 667 3.15 -24.54 6.22
N ALA A 668 3.01 -25.62 5.45
CA ALA A 668 1.72 -26.22 5.13
C ALA A 668 0.96 -26.70 6.38
N MET A 669 1.62 -27.42 7.30
CA MET A 669 1.00 -27.89 8.53
C MET A 669 0.67 -26.75 9.51
N VAL A 670 1.51 -25.71 9.60
CA VAL A 670 1.23 -24.50 10.39
C VAL A 670 0.05 -23.72 9.81
N TYR A 671 -0.06 -23.62 8.48
CA TYR A 671 -1.22 -23.00 7.84
C TYR A 671 -2.50 -23.75 8.17
N GLN A 672 -2.54 -25.08 8.04
CA GLN A 672 -3.73 -25.86 8.39
C GLN A 672 -4.09 -25.79 9.88
N ALA A 673 -3.11 -25.71 10.78
CA ALA A 673 -3.39 -25.43 12.19
C ALA A 673 -4.04 -24.03 12.41
N LEU A 674 -3.71 -23.02 11.59
CA LEU A 674 -4.41 -21.73 11.57
C LEU A 674 -5.81 -21.81 10.94
N VAL A 675 -6.02 -22.68 9.95
CA VAL A 675 -7.35 -22.99 9.36
C VAL A 675 -8.28 -23.58 10.42
N VAL A 676 -7.80 -24.54 11.22
CA VAL A 676 -8.56 -25.16 12.32
C VAL A 676 -8.94 -24.12 13.38
N LEU A 677 -8.04 -23.17 13.67
CA LEU A 677 -8.32 -22.01 14.54
C LEU A 677 -9.15 -20.90 13.87
N LYS A 678 -9.61 -21.09 12.62
CA LYS A 678 -10.38 -20.12 11.81
C LYS A 678 -9.69 -18.75 11.63
N ARG A 679 -8.35 -18.74 11.64
CA ARG A 679 -7.53 -17.51 11.51
C ARG A 679 -7.06 -17.22 10.08
N VAL A 680 -7.20 -18.18 9.17
CA VAL A 680 -6.92 -18.07 7.73
C VAL A 680 -8.00 -18.83 6.94
N PRO A 681 -8.27 -18.49 5.67
CA PRO A 681 -9.21 -19.24 4.83
C PRO A 681 -8.73 -20.67 4.55
N LYS A 682 -9.64 -21.55 4.12
CA LYS A 682 -9.27 -22.89 3.64
C LYS A 682 -8.56 -22.81 2.29
N ILE A 683 -7.50 -23.61 2.13
CA ILE A 683 -6.86 -23.88 0.84
C ILE A 683 -7.30 -25.28 0.37
N ASN A 684 -7.71 -25.39 -0.89
CA ASN A 684 -7.97 -26.66 -1.55
C ASN A 684 -6.66 -27.18 -2.16
N SER A 685 -6.07 -28.24 -1.60
CA SER A 685 -4.81 -28.82 -2.08
C SER A 685 -4.89 -30.35 -2.04
N PRO A 686 -4.43 -31.06 -3.10
CA PRO A 686 -4.48 -32.52 -3.17
C PRO A 686 -3.50 -33.23 -2.21
N TYR A 687 -2.71 -32.49 -1.45
CA TYR A 687 -1.73 -33.01 -0.49
C TYR A 687 -2.24 -33.00 0.96
N ILE A 688 -3.41 -32.41 1.22
CA ILE A 688 -4.06 -32.40 2.54
C ILE A 688 -4.67 -33.78 2.79
N VAL A 689 -4.39 -34.37 3.96
CA VAL A 689 -4.95 -35.67 4.36
C VAL A 689 -6.20 -35.46 5.22
N SER A 690 -7.29 -36.15 4.87
CA SER A 690 -8.60 -36.13 5.54
C SER A 690 -9.00 -37.52 6.03
#